data_AF-A0A0E9NG45-F1
#
_entry.id   AF-A0A0E9NG45-F1
#
_cell.length_a   1.000
_cell.length_b   1.000
_cell.length_c   1.000
_cell.angle_alpha   90.00
_cell.angle_beta   90.00
_cell.angle_gamma   90.00
#
_symmetry.space_group_name_H-M   'P 1'
#
loop_
_entity.id
_entity.type
_entity.pdbx_description
1 polymer ?
#
loop_
_entity_poly.entity_id
_entity_poly.type
_entity_poly.pdbx_seq_one_letter_code
_entity_poly.pdbx_strand_id
1 'polypeptide(L)'
;MPPSATLEALFSDLSLASNSNDHSEVVKVSNRILAHQSQNVDALKAKVIALIKLDEYENAMELLGKLPETEATLERAYCYYKTGKEVEAAGLTKDSEDRAMQHVAAQTAYRLEDFDRAAQLYATLSSGRALVPNEDVDLKVNHRAAVAQSLWSIGSAVAPSNSNDNPIYEAAYNTACIKIAQGEYAEAKTLLEHAARECEGMEGWAQADLDAELAPILVQLAYVHQKLGQIPQAKELYEQVLEKDGLDSSVKAVARHNSVTIDEPRNPYLSARMVAGTKAKDVASRLFAFQTQVITRNQAISELQAGKYKAARSLAARSPDDLTLSLVAAAAIAAEAGGDSKKFNQEVEKVLEKQPTNTALVLALVQNKMQKADTHGAVQAMEKLFAAFADKPAQKYKPGLVGLMVKLYELQGRREKILEVLASAAEYWKAQPESAACASISRANALAKLTLSGSDADIQSAADDFEALVKRDPTDQQALAGLVAAYSSFNPDAATQYAEQLTPIEDLVAGIDVDALEAAGVATQAPPTKKRTAPSEPTTTKPKKSRRKPLLPKNVVEGQQPDPERWIPLRDRSTYKPPKNAKDKKGKGKAALAGGTQGGVVDESLEMSATLFGKDQGVVVGGEKKASGGANKKKKKVTCEFACVVGLLAVNDLTSSTTNPLKMTKRTKKVGVTGKYGTRYGASLRKQVKKIEISQHATYSCPYCGKDAVKRQAVGIWSCKGCKKVMAGGAWNLSTTAAATVRSTIRRLLLLALFVHPSVLMIEGEGFSVYFWYIGSEFVLYAFYRSSPGSSESITRRIKKMATSMDESFETHYTCPCSVSFGVT
;
A
#
# COMPACT_ATOMS: atom_id res chain seq x y z
N MET A 1 20.24 9.14 -61.83
CA MET A 1 20.51 9.23 -60.38
C MET A 1 20.76 10.70 -60.03
N PRO A 2 20.45 11.19 -58.83
CA PRO A 2 21.03 12.46 -58.37
C PRO A 2 22.57 12.32 -58.30
N PRO A 3 23.34 13.41 -58.44
CA PRO A 3 24.78 13.36 -58.23
C PRO A 3 25.09 12.94 -56.78
N SER A 4 26.14 12.15 -56.60
CA SER A 4 26.67 11.87 -55.25
C SER A 4 27.27 13.16 -54.69
N ALA A 5 26.58 13.77 -53.72
CA ALA A 5 27.13 14.91 -52.98
C ALA A 5 28.48 14.53 -52.36
N THR A 6 29.44 15.45 -52.35
CA THR A 6 30.72 15.23 -51.68
C THR A 6 30.49 15.09 -50.17
N LEU A 7 31.37 14.36 -49.49
CA LEU A 7 31.26 14.16 -48.04
C LEU A 7 31.31 15.50 -47.29
N GLU A 8 32.11 16.44 -47.75
CA GLU A 8 32.17 17.83 -47.28
C GLU A 8 30.82 18.56 -47.40
N ALA A 9 30.13 18.42 -48.54
CA ALA A 9 28.81 19.01 -48.73
C ALA A 9 27.77 18.37 -47.80
N LEU A 10 27.85 17.07 -47.54
CA LEU A 10 26.97 16.39 -46.57
C LEU A 10 27.24 16.85 -45.12
N PHE A 11 28.48 17.15 -44.75
CA PHE A 11 28.78 17.74 -43.44
C PHE A 11 28.33 19.21 -43.34
N SER A 12 28.36 19.97 -44.43
CA SER A 12 27.75 21.30 -44.51
C SER A 12 26.23 21.24 -44.35
N ASP A 13 25.54 20.36 -45.09
CA ASP A 13 24.11 20.04 -44.93
C ASP A 13 23.77 19.68 -43.47
N LEU A 14 24.62 18.88 -42.81
CA LEU A 14 24.42 18.44 -41.42
C LEU A 14 24.51 19.61 -40.44
N SER A 15 25.50 20.49 -40.62
CA SER A 15 25.66 21.71 -39.83
C SER A 15 24.46 22.65 -40.02
N LEU A 16 24.02 22.86 -41.27
CA LEU A 16 22.84 23.68 -41.58
C LEU A 16 21.56 23.11 -40.96
N ALA A 17 21.32 21.80 -41.04
CA ALA A 17 20.17 21.14 -40.43
C ALA A 17 20.20 21.17 -38.88
N SER A 18 21.39 21.10 -38.28
CA SER A 18 21.59 21.25 -36.84
C SER A 18 21.28 22.69 -36.39
N ASN A 19 21.83 23.69 -37.09
CA ASN A 19 21.63 25.11 -36.79
C ASN A 19 20.19 25.59 -37.02
N SER A 20 19.45 24.98 -37.95
CA SER A 20 18.00 25.21 -38.14
C SER A 20 17.12 24.41 -37.18
N ASN A 21 17.73 23.57 -36.33
CA ASN A 21 17.07 22.68 -35.36
C ASN A 21 16.07 21.68 -36.00
N ASP A 22 16.25 21.32 -37.28
CA ASP A 22 15.46 20.28 -37.95
C ASP A 22 16.10 18.91 -37.75
N HIS A 23 15.78 18.31 -36.59
CA HIS A 23 16.25 16.97 -36.23
C HIS A 23 15.81 15.89 -37.25
N SER A 24 14.76 16.10 -38.04
CA SER A 24 14.33 15.15 -39.07
C SER A 24 15.26 15.17 -40.28
N GLU A 25 15.71 16.35 -40.70
CA GLU A 25 16.75 16.46 -41.73
C GLU A 25 18.14 16.06 -41.20
N VAL A 26 18.49 16.35 -39.94
CA VAL A 26 19.73 15.82 -39.33
C VAL A 26 19.79 14.29 -39.43
N VAL A 27 18.72 13.57 -39.08
CA VAL A 27 18.66 12.10 -39.23
C VAL A 27 18.82 11.67 -40.70
N LYS A 28 18.22 12.39 -41.66
CA LYS A 28 18.33 12.07 -43.10
C LYS A 28 19.71 12.38 -43.69
N VAL A 29 20.40 13.42 -43.22
CA VAL A 29 21.76 13.77 -43.65
C VAL A 29 22.78 12.83 -43.01
N SER A 30 22.69 12.56 -41.70
CA SER A 30 23.50 11.51 -41.06
C SER A 30 23.31 10.15 -41.73
N ASN A 31 22.09 9.77 -42.13
CA ASN A 31 21.88 8.53 -42.90
C ASN A 31 22.60 8.53 -44.26
N ARG A 32 22.74 9.68 -44.92
CA ARG A 32 23.54 9.81 -46.16
C ARG A 32 25.04 9.69 -45.87
N ILE A 33 25.55 10.37 -44.83
CA ILE A 33 26.97 10.27 -44.43
C ILE A 33 27.32 8.83 -44.03
N LEU A 34 26.48 8.17 -43.22
CA LEU A 34 26.69 6.80 -42.76
C LEU A 34 26.56 5.75 -43.89
N ALA A 35 25.98 6.10 -45.04
CA ALA A 35 26.01 5.27 -46.24
C ALA A 35 27.36 5.35 -46.99
N HIS A 36 28.13 6.45 -46.79
CA HIS A 36 29.50 6.60 -47.30
C HIS A 36 30.57 6.15 -46.28
N GLN A 37 30.33 6.37 -44.98
CA GLN A 37 31.24 5.99 -43.88
C GLN A 37 30.45 5.42 -42.71
N SER A 38 30.27 4.09 -42.68
CA SER A 38 29.38 3.39 -41.72
C SER A 38 29.78 3.48 -40.24
N GLN A 39 31.02 3.87 -39.94
CA GLN A 39 31.54 4.06 -38.57
C GLN A 39 31.94 5.51 -38.27
N ASN A 40 31.45 6.49 -39.04
CA ASN A 40 31.74 7.91 -38.75
C ASN A 40 31.11 8.33 -37.41
N VAL A 41 31.95 8.62 -36.41
CA VAL A 41 31.56 8.88 -35.02
C VAL A 41 30.67 10.12 -34.90
N ASP A 42 30.99 11.21 -35.61
CA ASP A 42 30.24 12.46 -35.50
C ASP A 42 28.85 12.36 -36.16
N ALA A 43 28.76 11.67 -37.31
CA ALA A 43 27.48 11.38 -37.95
C ALA A 43 26.61 10.43 -37.11
N LEU A 44 27.21 9.49 -36.36
CA LEU A 44 26.53 8.66 -35.36
C LEU A 44 26.04 9.50 -34.17
N LYS A 45 26.90 10.32 -33.54
CA LYS A 45 26.55 11.21 -32.42
C LYS A 45 25.43 12.18 -32.79
N ALA A 46 25.57 12.90 -33.90
CA ALA A 46 24.55 13.82 -34.40
C ALA A 46 23.20 13.12 -34.65
N LYS A 47 23.23 11.87 -35.15
CA LYS A 47 22.01 11.07 -35.34
C LYS A 47 21.40 10.61 -34.03
N VAL A 48 22.20 10.18 -33.05
CA VAL A 48 21.75 9.80 -31.70
C VAL A 48 21.06 10.99 -31.02
N ILE A 49 21.71 12.17 -31.01
CA ILE A 49 21.16 13.40 -30.44
C ILE A 49 19.85 13.78 -31.15
N ALA A 50 19.80 13.71 -32.48
CA ALA A 50 18.58 14.02 -33.24
C ALA A 50 17.43 13.03 -32.95
N LEU A 51 17.72 11.73 -32.80
CA LEU A 51 16.72 10.72 -32.41
C LEU A 51 16.20 10.96 -30.98
N ILE A 52 17.08 11.29 -30.04
CA ILE A 52 16.70 11.67 -28.67
C ILE A 52 15.79 12.91 -28.66
N LYS A 53 16.08 13.92 -29.49
CA LYS A 53 15.24 15.11 -29.68
C LYS A 53 13.93 14.84 -30.44
N LEU A 54 13.76 13.65 -31.02
CA LEU A 54 12.54 13.17 -31.68
C LEU A 54 11.76 12.14 -30.83
N ASP A 55 12.15 11.94 -29.55
CA ASP A 55 11.63 10.90 -28.65
C ASP A 55 11.83 9.44 -29.13
N GLU A 56 12.73 9.19 -30.10
CA GLU A 56 13.03 7.84 -30.61
C GLU A 56 14.14 7.14 -29.80
N TYR A 57 13.92 6.99 -28.49
CA TYR A 57 14.93 6.54 -27.52
C TYR A 57 15.48 5.13 -27.78
N GLU A 58 14.64 4.18 -28.21
CA GLU A 58 15.06 2.83 -28.56
C GLU A 58 15.97 2.82 -29.80
N ASN A 59 15.62 3.62 -30.81
CA ASN A 59 16.43 3.76 -32.04
C ASN A 59 17.76 4.46 -31.75
N ALA A 60 17.79 5.40 -30.80
CA ALA A 60 19.03 5.99 -30.30
C ALA A 60 19.90 4.95 -29.57
N MET A 61 19.29 4.10 -28.72
CA MET A 61 19.99 3.04 -27.99
C MET A 61 20.63 1.99 -28.93
N GLU A 62 19.96 1.61 -30.03
CA GLU A 62 20.54 0.73 -31.07
C GLU A 62 21.78 1.32 -31.77
N LEU A 63 21.94 2.65 -31.78
CA LEU A 63 23.12 3.33 -32.34
C LEU A 63 24.20 3.61 -31.29
N LEU A 64 23.81 3.85 -30.03
CA LEU A 64 24.74 4.00 -28.89
C LEU A 64 25.55 2.72 -28.63
N GLY A 65 25.02 1.55 -28.98
CA GLY A 65 25.75 0.27 -29.00
C GLY A 65 26.73 0.10 -30.18
N LYS A 66 26.88 1.10 -31.06
CA LYS A 66 27.88 1.16 -32.14
C LYS A 66 28.95 2.22 -31.90
N LEU A 67 28.79 3.02 -30.84
CA LEU A 67 29.78 3.96 -30.35
C LEU A 67 30.56 3.31 -29.19
N PRO A 68 31.83 3.70 -28.96
CA PRO A 68 32.56 3.30 -27.75
C PRO A 68 31.80 3.62 -26.46
N GLU A 69 32.00 2.84 -25.41
CA GLU A 69 31.32 3.06 -24.12
C GLU A 69 31.77 4.37 -23.44
N THR A 70 33.00 4.81 -23.70
CA THR A 70 33.54 6.11 -23.30
C THR A 70 32.92 7.31 -24.02
N GLU A 71 32.18 7.07 -25.11
CA GLU A 71 31.58 8.10 -25.96
C GLU A 71 30.07 8.17 -25.76
N ALA A 72 29.51 9.38 -25.85
CA ALA A 72 28.07 9.66 -25.70
C ALA A 72 27.45 9.08 -24.40
N THR A 73 28.18 9.21 -23.28
CA THR A 73 27.80 8.69 -21.95
C THR A 73 26.51 9.32 -21.42
N LEU A 74 26.34 10.63 -21.60
CA LEU A 74 25.13 11.37 -21.25
C LEU A 74 23.91 10.88 -22.03
N GLU A 75 24.03 10.75 -23.35
CA GLU A 75 22.98 10.22 -24.23
C GLU A 75 22.61 8.78 -23.84
N ARG A 76 23.61 7.95 -23.48
CA ARG A 76 23.41 6.58 -23.02
C ARG A 76 22.66 6.52 -21.69
N ALA A 77 23.06 7.31 -20.69
CA ALA A 77 22.36 7.41 -19.42
C ALA A 77 20.93 7.94 -19.58
N TYR A 78 20.73 8.97 -20.41
CA TYR A 78 19.41 9.53 -20.70
C TYR A 78 18.49 8.53 -21.41
N CYS A 79 19.01 7.74 -22.37
CA CYS A 79 18.23 6.69 -23.03
C CYS A 79 17.85 5.56 -22.08
N TYR A 80 18.72 5.14 -21.16
CA TYR A 80 18.37 4.20 -20.09
C TYR A 80 17.28 4.76 -19.18
N TYR A 81 17.44 6.00 -18.69
CA TYR A 81 16.41 6.69 -17.90
C TYR A 81 15.06 6.80 -18.61
N LYS A 82 15.04 7.07 -19.92
CA LYS A 82 13.80 7.22 -20.70
C LYS A 82 13.11 5.89 -21.03
N THR A 83 13.85 4.79 -21.09
CA THR A 83 13.32 3.45 -21.44
C THR A 83 12.96 2.58 -20.23
N GLY A 84 13.08 3.08 -19.00
CA GLY A 84 12.78 2.31 -17.78
C GLY A 84 13.91 1.34 -17.40
N LYS A 85 15.15 1.82 -17.49
CA LYS A 85 16.39 1.14 -17.12
C LYS A 85 17.17 1.97 -16.10
N GLU A 86 16.49 2.27 -14.99
CA GLU A 86 16.99 3.17 -13.96
C GLU A 86 18.28 2.68 -13.31
N VAL A 87 18.48 1.37 -13.18
CA VAL A 87 19.71 0.81 -12.58
C VAL A 87 20.92 1.04 -13.49
N GLU A 88 20.77 0.83 -14.80
CA GLU A 88 21.83 1.09 -15.78
C GLU A 88 22.11 2.60 -15.94
N ALA A 89 21.08 3.45 -15.84
CA ALA A 89 21.26 4.91 -15.80
C ALA A 89 21.99 5.37 -14.53
N ALA A 90 21.64 4.83 -13.37
CA ALA A 90 22.31 5.11 -12.09
C ALA A 90 23.78 4.66 -12.11
N GLY A 91 24.07 3.51 -12.73
CA GLY A 91 25.45 3.01 -12.90
C GLY A 91 26.32 3.94 -13.75
N LEU A 92 25.81 4.48 -14.86
CA LEU A 92 26.56 5.41 -15.72
C LEU A 92 26.70 6.82 -15.13
N THR A 93 25.74 7.26 -14.32
CA THR A 93 25.75 8.60 -13.68
C THR A 93 26.40 8.60 -12.30
N LYS A 94 26.88 7.44 -11.85
CA LYS A 94 27.60 7.30 -10.59
C LYS A 94 28.91 8.09 -10.65
N ASP A 95 29.21 8.78 -9.56
CA ASP A 95 30.50 9.45 -9.32
C ASP A 95 30.91 10.49 -10.41
N SER A 96 29.92 11.04 -11.15
CA SER A 96 30.14 12.03 -12.22
C SER A 96 29.95 13.48 -11.74
N GLU A 97 30.94 14.33 -12.01
CA GLU A 97 30.90 15.78 -11.70
C GLU A 97 30.21 16.63 -12.78
N ASP A 98 29.91 16.08 -13.96
CA ASP A 98 29.25 16.83 -15.03
C ASP A 98 27.80 17.21 -14.64
N ARG A 99 27.43 18.48 -14.88
CA ARG A 99 26.10 19.00 -14.51
C ARG A 99 24.97 18.23 -15.22
N ALA A 100 25.12 17.92 -16.51
CA ALA A 100 24.06 17.22 -17.25
C ALA A 100 23.90 15.78 -16.77
N MET A 101 24.99 15.09 -16.46
CA MET A 101 25.00 13.79 -15.79
C MET A 101 24.35 13.86 -14.40
N GLN A 102 24.61 14.91 -13.62
CA GLN A 102 23.97 15.13 -12.32
C GLN A 102 22.44 15.34 -12.42
N HIS A 103 21.94 16.03 -13.45
CA HIS A 103 20.48 16.11 -13.69
C HIS A 103 19.87 14.72 -13.96
N VAL A 104 20.54 13.86 -14.74
CA VAL A 104 20.09 12.48 -14.99
C VAL A 104 20.21 11.63 -13.71
N ALA A 105 21.28 11.82 -12.92
CA ALA A 105 21.47 11.16 -11.63
C ALA A 105 20.33 11.47 -10.65
N ALA A 106 19.97 12.75 -10.50
CA ALA A 106 18.91 13.19 -9.58
C ALA A 106 17.53 12.65 -10.00
N GLN A 107 17.21 12.70 -11.29
CA GLN A 107 15.97 12.15 -11.85
C GLN A 107 15.90 10.62 -11.72
N THR A 108 17.04 9.93 -11.79
CA THR A 108 17.12 8.48 -11.67
C THR A 108 17.04 8.02 -10.21
N ALA A 109 17.76 8.68 -9.30
CA ALA A 109 17.69 8.42 -7.86
C ALA A 109 16.25 8.58 -7.33
N TYR A 110 15.54 9.63 -7.77
CA TYR A 110 14.13 9.86 -7.42
C TYR A 110 13.19 8.73 -7.91
N ARG A 111 13.48 8.08 -9.05
CA ARG A 111 12.72 6.90 -9.51
C ARG A 111 13.11 5.60 -8.80
N LEU A 112 14.32 5.51 -8.28
CA LEU A 112 14.80 4.37 -7.48
C LEU A 112 14.43 4.49 -5.99
N GLU A 113 13.67 5.52 -5.62
CA GLU A 113 13.26 5.85 -4.24
C GLU A 113 14.44 6.18 -3.30
N ASP A 114 15.61 6.48 -3.88
CA ASP A 114 16.78 7.06 -3.20
C ASP A 114 16.60 8.59 -3.10
N PHE A 115 15.65 8.97 -2.26
CA PHE A 115 15.19 10.35 -2.14
C PHE A 115 16.21 11.27 -1.47
N ASP A 116 17.03 10.77 -0.54
CA ASP A 116 18.11 11.55 0.08
C ASP A 116 19.19 11.89 -0.95
N ARG A 117 19.64 10.93 -1.78
CA ARG A 117 20.57 11.21 -2.89
C ARG A 117 19.95 12.16 -3.91
N ALA A 118 18.67 11.99 -4.24
CA ALA A 118 17.97 12.90 -5.16
C ALA A 118 17.93 14.33 -4.61
N ALA A 119 17.63 14.52 -3.33
CA ALA A 119 17.64 15.83 -2.67
C ALA A 119 19.05 16.45 -2.66
N GLN A 120 20.07 15.69 -2.26
CA GLN A 120 21.48 16.15 -2.28
C GLN A 120 21.91 16.60 -3.69
N LEU A 121 21.58 15.83 -4.73
CA LEU A 121 21.90 16.20 -6.11
C LEU A 121 21.13 17.44 -6.59
N TYR A 122 19.84 17.58 -6.28
CA TYR A 122 19.09 18.79 -6.62
C TYR A 122 19.58 20.02 -5.83
N ALA A 123 20.03 19.87 -4.59
CA ALA A 123 20.65 20.95 -3.82
C ALA A 123 21.97 21.42 -4.47
N THR A 124 22.85 20.48 -4.85
CA THR A 124 24.09 20.76 -5.60
C THR A 124 23.80 21.42 -6.95
N LEU A 125 22.79 20.95 -7.69
CA LEU A 125 22.39 21.56 -8.95
C LEU A 125 21.84 22.99 -8.75
N SER A 126 21.11 23.24 -7.66
CA SER A 126 20.50 24.53 -7.34
C SER A 126 21.46 25.56 -6.73
N SER A 127 22.67 25.17 -6.28
CA SER A 127 23.72 26.12 -5.87
C SER A 127 24.52 26.66 -7.06
N GLY A 128 24.51 25.93 -8.18
CA GLY A 128 25.10 26.37 -9.44
C GLY A 128 24.26 27.42 -10.19
N ARG A 129 24.91 28.14 -11.12
CA ARG A 129 24.24 29.11 -12.00
C ARG A 129 23.29 28.40 -12.97
N ALA A 130 22.04 28.85 -13.04
CA ALA A 130 21.07 28.43 -14.06
C ALA A 130 21.58 28.74 -15.48
N LEU A 131 21.45 27.76 -16.37
CA LEU A 131 21.84 27.81 -17.78
C LEU A 131 20.63 28.03 -18.70
N VAL A 132 19.44 27.62 -18.25
CA VAL A 132 18.16 27.76 -18.96
C VAL A 132 17.22 28.67 -18.15
N PRO A 133 16.37 29.51 -18.78
CA PRO A 133 15.36 30.29 -18.06
C PRO A 133 14.45 29.40 -17.20
N ASN A 134 14.17 29.85 -15.97
CA ASN A 134 13.38 29.17 -14.92
C ASN A 134 13.99 27.87 -14.34
N GLU A 135 15.17 27.43 -14.78
CA GLU A 135 15.81 26.21 -14.28
C GLU A 135 16.03 26.21 -12.76
N ASP A 136 16.30 27.38 -12.16
CA ASP A 136 16.47 27.51 -10.71
C ASP A 136 15.14 27.28 -9.95
N VAL A 137 14.01 27.63 -10.55
CA VAL A 137 12.67 27.40 -9.98
C VAL A 137 12.32 25.92 -10.09
N ASP A 138 12.51 25.33 -11.28
CA ASP A 138 12.31 23.90 -11.52
C ASP A 138 13.16 23.06 -10.55
N LEU A 139 14.43 23.42 -10.34
CA LEU A 139 15.33 22.74 -9.40
C LEU A 139 14.85 22.84 -7.94
N LYS A 140 14.36 24.01 -7.50
CA LYS A 140 13.79 24.20 -6.15
C LYS A 140 12.52 23.35 -5.95
N VAL A 141 11.65 23.25 -6.95
CA VAL A 141 10.43 22.42 -6.90
C VAL A 141 10.80 20.93 -6.82
N ASN A 142 11.73 20.46 -7.66
CA ASN A 142 12.21 19.07 -7.65
C ASN A 142 12.96 18.72 -6.34
N HIS A 143 13.78 19.63 -5.81
CA HIS A 143 14.43 19.46 -4.51
C HIS A 143 13.41 19.24 -3.39
N ARG A 144 12.38 20.09 -3.31
CA ARG A 144 11.33 19.97 -2.29
C ARG A 144 10.50 18.69 -2.46
N ALA A 145 10.24 18.25 -3.69
CA ALA A 145 9.60 16.96 -3.94
C ALA A 145 10.45 15.79 -3.39
N ALA A 146 11.76 15.78 -3.62
CA ALA A 146 12.68 14.76 -3.10
C ALA A 146 12.74 14.77 -1.55
N VAL A 147 12.89 15.94 -0.93
CA VAL A 147 12.84 16.10 0.53
C VAL A 147 11.52 15.57 1.10
N ALA A 148 10.38 15.91 0.49
CA ALA A 148 9.07 15.43 0.93
C ALA A 148 9.00 13.90 0.91
N GLN A 149 9.47 13.23 -0.16
CA GLN A 149 9.44 11.76 -0.19
C GLN A 149 10.41 11.13 0.83
N SER A 150 11.59 11.72 1.09
CA SER A 150 12.53 11.20 2.08
C SER A 150 11.93 11.21 3.51
N LEU A 151 11.34 12.34 3.90
CA LEU A 151 10.63 12.48 5.19
C LEU A 151 9.56 11.40 5.37
N TRP A 152 8.77 11.10 4.33
CA TRP A 152 7.71 10.09 4.37
C TRP A 152 8.17 8.63 4.26
N SER A 153 9.30 8.38 3.59
CA SER A 153 9.82 7.03 3.35
C SER A 153 10.61 6.51 4.55
N ILE A 154 11.47 7.34 5.14
CA ILE A 154 12.46 6.94 6.15
C ILE A 154 12.29 7.70 7.48
N GLY A 155 11.65 8.87 7.49
CA GLY A 155 11.67 9.78 8.64
C GLY A 155 12.99 10.57 8.75
N SER A 156 13.64 10.84 7.61
CA SER A 156 14.92 11.57 7.54
C SER A 156 14.81 12.96 8.16
N ALA A 157 15.68 13.29 9.12
CA ALA A 157 15.54 14.49 9.97
C ALA A 157 15.87 15.82 9.28
N VAL A 158 16.34 15.81 8.02
CA VAL A 158 16.89 17.00 7.34
C VAL A 158 15.81 17.73 6.52
N ALA A 159 14.99 18.53 7.19
CA ALA A 159 14.14 19.51 6.54
C ALA A 159 14.94 20.80 6.20
N PRO A 160 14.84 21.35 4.98
CA PRO A 160 15.43 22.64 4.65
C PRO A 160 14.68 23.78 5.36
N SER A 161 15.38 24.88 5.65
CA SER A 161 14.82 26.01 6.38
C SER A 161 13.63 26.68 5.67
N ASN A 162 12.72 27.23 6.47
CA ASN A 162 11.51 27.93 6.01
C ASN A 162 11.87 29.08 5.05
N SER A 163 11.67 28.85 3.76
CA SER A 163 11.82 29.83 2.69
C SER A 163 10.43 30.20 2.19
N ASN A 164 9.96 31.41 2.55
CA ASN A 164 8.62 31.90 2.20
C ASN A 164 8.44 32.25 0.71
N ASP A 165 9.50 32.16 -0.09
CA ASP A 165 9.50 32.45 -1.53
C ASP A 165 8.87 31.30 -2.34
N ASN A 166 7.53 31.23 -2.34
CA ASN A 166 6.74 30.21 -3.04
C ASN A 166 5.83 30.79 -4.14
N PRO A 167 6.38 31.43 -5.20
CA PRO A 167 5.57 32.14 -6.22
C PRO A 167 4.84 31.23 -7.24
N ILE A 168 4.84 29.89 -7.06
CA ILE A 168 4.18 28.92 -7.96
C ILE A 168 3.47 27.86 -7.13
N TYR A 169 2.27 27.45 -7.57
CA TYR A 169 1.43 26.46 -6.88
C TYR A 169 2.13 25.13 -6.58
N GLU A 170 2.99 24.65 -7.47
CA GLU A 170 3.78 23.42 -7.30
C GLU A 170 4.80 23.54 -6.15
N ALA A 171 5.40 24.73 -5.99
CA ALA A 171 6.33 25.01 -4.91
C ALA A 171 5.60 25.07 -3.56
N ALA A 172 4.38 25.62 -3.53
CA ALA A 172 3.50 25.64 -2.36
C ALA A 172 2.97 24.23 -2.00
N TYR A 173 2.55 23.44 -2.98
CA TYR A 173 2.13 22.04 -2.81
C TYR A 173 3.26 21.19 -2.22
N ASN A 174 4.48 21.25 -2.78
CA ASN A 174 5.59 20.46 -2.27
C ASN A 174 6.08 20.94 -0.88
N THR A 175 6.02 22.24 -0.57
CA THR A 175 6.24 22.72 0.82
C THR A 175 5.14 22.25 1.76
N ALA A 176 3.87 22.21 1.34
CA ALA A 176 2.81 21.63 2.14
C ALA A 176 3.07 20.14 2.42
N CYS A 177 3.50 19.37 1.41
CA CYS A 177 3.80 17.95 1.58
C CYS A 177 4.92 17.67 2.60
N ILE A 178 5.92 18.57 2.71
CA ILE A 178 6.92 18.57 3.79
C ILE A 178 6.24 18.82 5.15
N LYS A 179 5.41 19.86 5.27
CA LYS A 179 4.68 20.20 6.51
C LYS A 179 3.75 19.08 7.00
N ILE A 180 3.09 18.35 6.09
CA ILE A 180 2.28 17.18 6.46
C ILE A 180 3.17 16.05 7.00
N ALA A 181 4.38 15.86 6.46
CA ALA A 181 5.34 14.88 6.96
C ALA A 181 5.77 15.18 8.41
N GLN A 182 5.92 16.46 8.73
CA GLN A 182 6.27 16.98 10.06
C GLN A 182 5.07 16.97 11.05
N GLY A 183 3.85 16.67 10.58
CA GLY A 183 2.63 16.75 11.38
C GLY A 183 2.05 18.17 11.52
N GLU A 184 2.60 19.16 10.81
CA GLU A 184 2.21 20.58 10.85
C GLU A 184 0.98 20.83 9.96
N TYR A 185 -0.11 20.11 10.22
CA TYR A 185 -1.32 20.07 9.39
C TYR A 185 -1.99 21.45 9.20
N ALA A 186 -1.85 22.37 10.16
CA ALA A 186 -2.42 23.72 10.06
C ALA A 186 -1.73 24.58 8.98
N GLU A 187 -0.40 24.56 8.92
CA GLU A 187 0.36 25.27 7.86
C GLU A 187 0.23 24.56 6.51
N ALA A 188 0.22 23.23 6.50
CA ALA A 188 -0.04 22.46 5.29
C ALA A 188 -1.39 22.82 4.66
N LYS A 189 -2.43 23.08 5.47
CA LYS A 189 -3.74 23.49 4.98
C LYS A 189 -3.68 24.81 4.21
N THR A 190 -3.10 25.86 4.80
CA THR A 190 -3.08 27.20 4.17
C THR A 190 -2.23 27.21 2.89
N LEU A 191 -1.15 26.43 2.85
CA LEU A 191 -0.32 26.24 1.65
C LEU A 191 -1.09 25.50 0.53
N LEU A 192 -1.90 24.49 0.85
CA LEU A 192 -2.75 23.78 -0.12
C LEU A 192 -3.92 24.63 -0.60
N GLU A 193 -4.55 25.40 0.29
CA GLU A 193 -5.60 26.37 -0.07
C GLU A 193 -5.04 27.52 -0.93
N HIS A 194 -3.76 27.85 -0.82
CA HIS A 194 -3.06 28.75 -1.76
C HIS A 194 -2.78 28.05 -3.10
N ALA A 195 -2.17 26.87 -3.08
CA ALA A 195 -1.86 26.10 -4.30
C ALA A 195 -3.10 25.79 -5.15
N ALA A 196 -4.23 25.47 -4.52
CA ALA A 196 -5.50 25.26 -5.21
C ALA A 196 -5.97 26.52 -5.95
N ARG A 197 -5.99 27.68 -5.28
CA ARG A 197 -6.41 28.96 -5.87
C ARG A 197 -5.50 29.42 -7.02
N GLU A 198 -4.19 29.27 -6.88
CA GLU A 198 -3.23 29.58 -7.96
C GLU A 198 -3.40 28.65 -9.17
N CYS A 199 -3.68 27.36 -8.92
CA CYS A 199 -3.98 26.40 -9.98
C CYS A 199 -5.31 26.74 -10.69
N GLU A 200 -6.37 27.03 -9.94
CA GLU A 200 -7.68 27.44 -10.46
C GLU A 200 -7.62 28.77 -11.23
N GLY A 201 -6.69 29.66 -10.88
CA GLY A 201 -6.44 30.93 -11.56
C GLY A 201 -5.73 30.82 -12.93
N MET A 202 -5.32 29.62 -13.38
CA MET A 202 -4.57 29.46 -14.62
C MET A 202 -5.43 29.65 -15.89
N GLU A 203 -5.51 30.88 -16.39
CA GLU A 203 -6.21 31.23 -17.63
C GLU A 203 -5.73 30.42 -18.86
N GLY A 204 -6.67 30.09 -19.75
CA GLY A 204 -6.38 29.50 -21.07
C GLY A 204 -6.15 27.99 -21.08
N TRP A 205 -6.18 27.33 -19.91
CA TRP A 205 -6.17 25.87 -19.80
C TRP A 205 -7.54 25.27 -20.19
N ALA A 206 -7.54 24.03 -20.67
CA ALA A 206 -8.77 23.27 -20.84
C ALA A 206 -9.23 22.72 -19.49
N GLN A 207 -10.54 22.71 -19.20
CA GLN A 207 -11.06 22.28 -17.90
C GLN A 207 -10.55 20.89 -17.49
N ALA A 208 -10.48 19.92 -18.42
CA ALA A 208 -9.97 18.57 -18.15
C ALA A 208 -8.44 18.50 -17.93
N ASP A 209 -7.67 19.50 -18.38
CA ASP A 209 -6.25 19.63 -18.03
C ASP A 209 -6.11 20.29 -16.63
N LEU A 210 -6.90 21.34 -16.34
CA LEU A 210 -6.96 21.99 -15.02
C LEU A 210 -7.40 21.01 -13.91
N ASP A 211 -8.48 20.26 -14.14
CA ASP A 211 -8.98 19.23 -13.23
C ASP A 211 -7.91 18.18 -12.91
N ALA A 212 -6.98 17.91 -13.83
CA ALA A 212 -5.90 16.94 -13.66
C ALA A 212 -4.72 17.48 -12.83
N GLU A 213 -4.43 18.79 -12.86
CA GLU A 213 -3.44 19.41 -11.96
C GLU A 213 -4.03 19.65 -10.56
N LEU A 214 -5.30 20.01 -10.48
CA LEU A 214 -5.99 20.37 -9.25
C LEU A 214 -6.37 19.14 -8.40
N ALA A 215 -6.70 17.99 -9.01
CA ALA A 215 -7.13 16.81 -8.28
C ALA A 215 -6.11 16.27 -7.25
N PRO A 216 -4.79 16.21 -7.52
CA PRO A 216 -3.79 15.92 -6.50
C PRO A 216 -3.85 16.86 -5.28
N ILE A 217 -3.97 18.17 -5.53
CA ILE A 217 -4.04 19.21 -4.48
C ILE A 217 -5.29 19.00 -3.61
N LEU A 218 -6.46 18.76 -4.21
CA LEU A 218 -7.72 18.52 -3.50
C LEU A 218 -7.69 17.23 -2.67
N VAL A 219 -7.14 16.13 -3.19
CA VAL A 219 -6.95 14.88 -2.41
C VAL A 219 -6.03 15.12 -1.22
N GLN A 220 -5.00 15.95 -1.39
CA GLN A 220 -4.04 16.23 -0.32
C GLN A 220 -4.59 17.20 0.73
N LEU A 221 -5.44 18.15 0.32
CA LEU A 221 -6.19 19.04 1.21
C LEU A 221 -7.25 18.26 2.01
N ALA A 222 -7.96 17.33 1.36
CA ALA A 222 -8.90 16.42 2.01
C ALA A 222 -8.23 15.58 3.11
N TYR A 223 -7.01 15.09 2.86
CA TYR A 223 -6.21 14.39 3.87
C TYR A 223 -5.87 15.29 5.08
N VAL A 224 -5.48 16.55 4.82
CA VAL A 224 -5.20 17.51 5.89
C VAL A 224 -6.45 17.84 6.71
N HIS A 225 -7.61 18.06 6.06
CA HIS A 225 -8.89 18.20 6.76
C HIS A 225 -9.21 16.96 7.62
N GLN A 226 -9.00 15.75 7.10
CA GLN A 226 -9.22 14.50 7.85
C GLN A 226 -8.33 14.42 9.09
N LYS A 227 -7.05 14.84 8.99
CA LYS A 227 -6.11 14.90 10.13
C LYS A 227 -6.45 15.99 11.15
N LEU A 228 -7.06 17.09 10.71
CA LEU A 228 -7.58 18.16 11.57
C LEU A 228 -8.97 17.87 12.16
N GLY A 229 -9.52 16.66 11.96
CA GLY A 229 -10.88 16.31 12.40
C GLY A 229 -12.01 17.00 11.63
N GLN A 230 -11.69 17.72 10.55
CA GLN A 230 -12.62 18.43 9.65
C GLN A 230 -13.24 17.45 8.65
N ILE A 231 -13.92 16.43 9.20
CA ILE A 231 -14.43 15.26 8.48
C ILE A 231 -15.41 15.61 7.33
N PRO A 232 -16.38 16.53 7.48
CA PRO A 232 -17.28 16.89 6.38
C PRO A 232 -16.54 17.44 5.16
N GLN A 233 -15.61 18.37 5.38
CA GLN A 233 -14.79 18.99 4.33
C GLN A 233 -13.88 17.97 3.64
N ALA A 234 -13.27 17.06 4.42
CA ALA A 234 -12.46 15.98 3.88
C ALA A 234 -13.27 15.06 2.95
N LYS A 235 -14.52 14.73 3.34
CA LYS A 235 -15.39 13.85 2.56
C LYS A 235 -15.85 14.50 1.25
N GLU A 236 -16.29 15.76 1.31
CA GLU A 236 -16.71 16.55 0.14
C GLU A 236 -15.59 16.63 -0.92
N LEU A 237 -14.37 16.95 -0.50
CA LEU A 237 -13.20 17.03 -1.41
C LEU A 237 -12.81 15.67 -2.02
N TYR A 238 -12.89 14.57 -1.26
CA TYR A 238 -12.67 13.24 -1.83
C TYR A 238 -13.77 12.87 -2.83
N GLU A 239 -15.04 13.13 -2.53
CA GLU A 239 -16.17 12.83 -3.42
C GLU A 239 -16.07 13.65 -4.72
N GLN A 240 -15.76 14.95 -4.64
CA GLN A 240 -15.51 15.83 -5.79
C GLN A 240 -14.43 15.27 -6.76
N VAL A 241 -13.33 14.70 -6.25
CA VAL A 241 -12.28 14.08 -7.08
C VAL A 241 -12.69 12.71 -7.61
N LEU A 242 -13.52 11.97 -6.88
CA LEU A 242 -13.99 10.65 -7.31
C LEU A 242 -15.03 10.71 -8.43
N GLU A 243 -15.83 11.78 -8.49
CA GLU A 243 -16.82 12.01 -9.55
C GLU A 243 -16.18 12.44 -10.88
N LYS A 244 -15.22 13.37 -10.88
CA LYS A 244 -14.60 13.93 -12.11
C LYS A 244 -14.01 12.85 -13.03
N ASP A 245 -14.60 12.66 -14.22
CA ASP A 245 -14.14 11.65 -15.19
C ASP A 245 -12.81 12.03 -15.86
N GLY A 246 -12.13 11.04 -16.45
CA GLY A 246 -10.86 11.22 -17.16
C GLY A 246 -9.61 11.42 -16.27
N LEU A 247 -9.79 11.67 -14.97
CA LEU A 247 -8.69 11.77 -14.00
C LEU A 247 -7.88 10.47 -13.86
N ASP A 248 -6.66 10.62 -13.37
CA ASP A 248 -5.68 9.55 -13.26
C ASP A 248 -6.07 8.43 -12.28
N SER A 249 -5.69 7.20 -12.63
CA SER A 249 -5.98 5.99 -11.86
C SER A 249 -5.34 5.97 -10.47
N SER A 250 -4.14 6.54 -10.28
CA SER A 250 -3.52 6.61 -8.95
C SER A 250 -4.11 7.70 -8.08
N VAL A 251 -4.46 8.86 -8.66
CA VAL A 251 -5.15 9.95 -7.93
C VAL A 251 -6.50 9.47 -7.38
N LYS A 252 -7.34 8.84 -8.24
CA LYS A 252 -8.59 8.22 -7.78
C LYS A 252 -8.38 7.02 -6.84
N ALA A 253 -7.23 6.33 -6.90
CA ALA A 253 -6.92 5.26 -5.95
C ALA A 253 -6.69 5.82 -4.54
N VAL A 254 -5.84 6.83 -4.39
CA VAL A 254 -5.56 7.46 -3.08
C VAL A 254 -6.84 8.05 -2.50
N ALA A 255 -7.63 8.77 -3.31
CA ALA A 255 -8.92 9.32 -2.88
C ALA A 255 -9.89 8.25 -2.32
N ARG A 256 -10.04 7.10 -3.00
CA ARG A 256 -10.88 5.97 -2.49
C ARG A 256 -10.32 5.35 -1.21
N HIS A 257 -9.00 5.19 -1.14
CA HIS A 257 -8.37 4.57 0.02
C HIS A 257 -8.49 5.43 1.28
N ASN A 258 -8.45 6.76 1.13
CA ASN A 258 -8.58 7.68 2.25
C ASN A 258 -10.05 7.94 2.63
N SER A 259 -10.98 8.05 1.67
CA SER A 259 -12.40 8.23 2.00
C SER A 259 -12.98 7.04 2.77
N VAL A 260 -12.50 5.83 2.49
CA VAL A 260 -12.85 4.60 3.23
C VAL A 260 -12.29 4.58 4.68
N THR A 261 -11.36 5.47 5.04
CA THR A 261 -10.92 5.67 6.44
C THR A 261 -11.61 6.83 7.16
N ILE A 262 -12.58 7.51 6.53
CA ILE A 262 -13.45 8.50 7.18
C ILE A 262 -14.65 7.81 7.84
N ASP A 263 -15.44 7.06 7.07
CA ASP A 263 -16.62 6.38 7.59
C ASP A 263 -16.19 5.10 8.34
N GLU A 264 -16.46 5.02 9.65
CA GLU A 264 -16.40 3.74 10.37
C GLU A 264 -17.25 2.71 9.60
N PRO A 265 -16.73 1.50 9.28
CA PRO A 265 -17.25 0.67 8.20
C PRO A 265 -18.61 0.02 8.52
N ARG A 266 -19.68 0.83 8.44
CA ARG A 266 -21.10 0.47 8.59
C ARG A 266 -21.54 -0.66 7.65
N ASN A 267 -20.77 -0.93 6.60
CA ASN A 267 -20.81 -2.17 5.83
C ASN A 267 -19.41 -2.50 5.25
N PRO A 268 -18.63 -3.41 5.85
CA PRO A 268 -17.29 -3.76 5.37
C PRO A 268 -17.25 -4.29 3.93
N TYR A 269 -18.33 -4.89 3.43
CA TYR A 269 -18.41 -5.35 2.03
C TYR A 269 -18.45 -4.18 1.03
N LEU A 270 -19.01 -3.02 1.42
CA LEU A 270 -18.96 -1.82 0.60
C LEU A 270 -17.57 -1.21 0.61
N SER A 271 -16.93 -1.08 1.79
CA SER A 271 -15.54 -0.64 1.93
C SER A 271 -14.61 -1.49 1.06
N ALA A 272 -14.65 -2.82 1.22
CA ALA A 272 -13.88 -3.76 0.41
C ALA A 272 -14.18 -3.63 -1.09
N ARG A 273 -15.43 -3.40 -1.51
CA ARG A 273 -15.79 -3.22 -2.92
C ARG A 273 -15.26 -1.89 -3.50
N MET A 274 -15.28 -0.80 -2.74
CA MET A 274 -14.77 0.50 -3.16
C MET A 274 -13.24 0.46 -3.33
N VAL A 275 -12.54 -0.11 -2.35
CA VAL A 275 -11.07 -0.25 -2.37
C VAL A 275 -10.62 -1.24 -3.45
N ALA A 276 -11.32 -2.37 -3.64
CA ALA A 276 -11.01 -3.36 -4.69
C ALA A 276 -11.29 -2.87 -6.13
N GLY A 277 -11.95 -1.71 -6.32
CA GLY A 277 -12.03 -1.03 -7.61
C GLY A 277 -10.66 -0.58 -8.15
N THR A 278 -9.67 -0.43 -7.26
CA THR A 278 -8.29 -0.09 -7.59
C THR A 278 -7.52 -1.35 -8.03
N LYS A 279 -7.41 -1.57 -9.35
CA LYS A 279 -6.54 -2.64 -9.87
C LYS A 279 -5.07 -2.26 -9.67
N ALA A 280 -4.32 -3.07 -8.94
CA ALA A 280 -2.90 -2.82 -8.67
C ALA A 280 -2.05 -2.57 -9.93
N LYS A 281 -2.31 -3.28 -11.04
CA LYS A 281 -1.59 -3.08 -12.32
C LYS A 281 -1.80 -1.69 -12.94
N ASP A 282 -2.94 -1.05 -12.66
CA ASP A 282 -3.32 0.24 -13.22
C ASP A 282 -2.70 1.40 -12.41
N VAL A 283 -1.99 1.11 -11.31
CA VAL A 283 -1.50 2.07 -10.30
C VAL A 283 -0.02 1.85 -9.92
N ALA A 284 0.47 0.61 -9.92
CA ALA A 284 1.85 0.25 -9.55
C ALA A 284 2.95 0.75 -10.50
N SER A 285 2.60 1.48 -11.57
CA SER A 285 3.56 2.22 -12.40
C SER A 285 3.63 3.71 -12.04
N ARG A 286 2.92 4.16 -11.00
CA ARG A 286 2.79 5.57 -10.58
C ARG A 286 3.16 5.79 -9.13
N LEU A 287 2.71 4.92 -8.23
CA LEU A 287 2.98 5.06 -6.80
C LEU A 287 4.31 4.40 -6.40
N PHE A 288 4.97 5.03 -5.44
CA PHE A 288 6.16 4.53 -4.78
C PHE A 288 5.88 3.24 -3.98
N ALA A 289 6.93 2.52 -3.57
CA ALA A 289 6.84 1.26 -2.85
C ALA A 289 6.10 1.45 -1.51
N PHE A 290 6.44 2.50 -0.74
CA PHE A 290 5.79 2.80 0.54
C PHE A 290 4.30 3.16 0.38
N GLN A 291 3.94 3.97 -0.62
CA GLN A 291 2.54 4.27 -0.98
C GLN A 291 1.77 2.98 -1.36
N THR A 292 2.40 2.12 -2.17
CA THR A 292 1.85 0.83 -2.61
C THR A 292 1.70 -0.16 -1.45
N GLN A 293 2.58 -0.10 -0.46
CA GLN A 293 2.53 -0.87 0.77
C GLN A 293 1.33 -0.44 1.64
N VAL A 294 1.10 0.86 1.84
CA VAL A 294 -0.10 1.36 2.57
C VAL A 294 -1.39 1.00 1.81
N ILE A 295 -1.42 1.12 0.48
CA ILE A 295 -2.55 0.63 -0.34
C ILE A 295 -2.79 -0.87 -0.13
N THR A 296 -1.73 -1.68 -0.06
CA THR A 296 -1.83 -3.13 0.17
C THR A 296 -2.30 -3.45 1.60
N ARG A 297 -1.86 -2.70 2.62
CA ARG A 297 -2.40 -2.76 4.00
C ARG A 297 -3.90 -2.50 4.01
N ASN A 298 -4.34 -1.35 3.50
CA ASN A 298 -5.74 -0.94 3.53
C ASN A 298 -6.64 -1.91 2.72
N GLN A 299 -6.13 -2.49 1.62
CA GLN A 299 -6.79 -3.59 0.90
C GLN A 299 -6.91 -4.86 1.74
N ALA A 300 -5.82 -5.33 2.35
CA ALA A 300 -5.82 -6.56 3.13
C ALA A 300 -6.72 -6.46 4.38
N ILE A 301 -6.74 -5.30 5.03
CA ILE A 301 -7.64 -4.95 6.14
C ILE A 301 -9.10 -4.99 5.68
N SER A 302 -9.43 -4.33 4.55
CA SER A 302 -10.80 -4.30 4.02
C SER A 302 -11.31 -5.70 3.63
N GLU A 303 -10.46 -6.52 2.99
CA GLU A 303 -10.79 -7.91 2.64
C GLU A 303 -10.94 -8.80 3.90
N LEU A 304 -10.14 -8.58 4.95
CA LEU A 304 -10.27 -9.24 6.25
C LEU A 304 -11.61 -8.91 6.93
N GLN A 305 -11.96 -7.62 7.03
CA GLN A 305 -13.22 -7.17 7.63
C GLN A 305 -14.45 -7.63 6.83
N ALA A 306 -14.32 -7.79 5.50
CA ALA A 306 -15.35 -8.40 4.65
C ALA A 306 -15.41 -9.94 4.71
N GLY A 307 -14.66 -10.59 5.61
CA GLY A 307 -14.66 -12.05 5.79
C GLY A 307 -13.95 -12.82 4.68
N LYS A 308 -13.20 -12.16 3.79
CA LYS A 308 -12.53 -12.75 2.62
C LYS A 308 -11.11 -13.18 2.95
N TYR A 309 -10.95 -14.02 3.98
CA TYR A 309 -9.65 -14.34 4.60
C TYR A 309 -8.56 -14.79 3.61
N LYS A 310 -8.91 -15.57 2.58
CA LYS A 310 -7.97 -15.98 1.52
C LYS A 310 -7.42 -14.83 0.69
N ALA A 311 -8.25 -13.82 0.40
CA ALA A 311 -7.82 -12.61 -0.30
C ALA A 311 -6.88 -11.79 0.58
N ALA A 312 -7.24 -11.58 1.86
CA ALA A 312 -6.38 -10.92 2.85
C ALA A 312 -5.01 -11.63 3.00
N ARG A 313 -4.97 -12.96 3.15
CA ARG A 313 -3.73 -13.76 3.16
C ARG A 313 -2.92 -13.57 1.88
N SER A 314 -3.56 -13.54 0.70
CA SER A 314 -2.86 -13.34 -0.60
C SER A 314 -2.33 -11.92 -0.82
N LEU A 315 -2.90 -10.92 -0.14
CA LEU A 315 -2.41 -9.54 -0.13
C LEU A 315 -1.23 -9.41 0.82
N ALA A 316 -1.34 -9.98 2.04
CA ALA A 316 -0.29 -9.98 3.04
C ALA A 316 0.99 -10.70 2.58
N ALA A 317 0.84 -11.82 1.86
CA ALA A 317 1.97 -12.57 1.31
C ALA A 317 2.84 -11.81 0.27
N ARG A 318 2.46 -10.58 -0.13
CA ARG A 318 3.25 -9.74 -1.06
C ARG A 318 4.38 -8.98 -0.38
N SER A 319 4.27 -8.72 0.92
CA SER A 319 5.23 -7.91 1.70
C SER A 319 5.38 -8.53 3.09
N PRO A 320 6.14 -9.63 3.21
CA PRO A 320 6.14 -10.46 4.42
C PRO A 320 6.84 -9.82 5.62
N ASP A 321 7.75 -8.86 5.38
CA ASP A 321 8.43 -8.10 6.43
C ASP A 321 7.55 -6.98 7.02
N ASP A 322 6.34 -6.76 6.47
CA ASP A 322 5.38 -5.79 6.96
C ASP A 322 4.62 -6.33 8.19
N LEU A 323 4.80 -5.64 9.32
CA LEU A 323 4.14 -5.95 10.60
C LEU A 323 2.60 -5.95 10.50
N THR A 324 2.01 -4.98 9.79
CA THR A 324 0.55 -4.84 9.69
C THR A 324 -0.04 -5.98 8.86
N LEU A 325 0.56 -6.27 7.71
CA LEU A 325 0.15 -7.36 6.83
C LEU A 325 0.37 -8.73 7.48
N SER A 326 1.46 -8.91 8.22
CA SER A 326 1.71 -10.15 8.98
C SER A 326 0.65 -10.39 10.06
N LEU A 327 0.23 -9.34 10.78
CA LEU A 327 -0.88 -9.42 11.73
C LEU A 327 -2.24 -9.64 11.05
N VAL A 328 -2.47 -9.05 9.86
CA VAL A 328 -3.65 -9.36 9.03
C VAL A 328 -3.65 -10.83 8.56
N ALA A 329 -2.48 -11.39 8.22
CA ALA A 329 -2.36 -12.81 7.89
C ALA A 329 -2.67 -13.71 9.10
N ALA A 330 -2.16 -13.38 10.29
CA ALA A 330 -2.49 -14.10 11.52
C ALA A 330 -4.00 -14.02 11.85
N ALA A 331 -4.61 -12.82 11.77
CA ALA A 331 -6.05 -12.63 12.00
C ALA A 331 -6.90 -13.41 10.99
N ALA A 332 -6.52 -13.41 9.71
CA ALA A 332 -7.19 -14.20 8.68
C ALA A 332 -7.08 -15.71 8.94
N ILE A 333 -5.92 -16.22 9.37
CA ILE A 333 -5.74 -17.62 9.75
C ILE A 333 -6.56 -17.98 11.00
N ALA A 334 -6.62 -17.10 12.00
CA ALA A 334 -7.44 -17.29 13.20
C ALA A 334 -8.94 -17.38 12.88
N ALA A 335 -9.42 -16.53 11.96
CA ALA A 335 -10.79 -16.55 11.49
C ALA A 335 -11.10 -17.80 10.63
N GLU A 336 -10.18 -18.22 9.74
CA GLU A 336 -10.31 -19.50 9.00
C GLU A 336 -10.28 -20.73 9.92
N ALA A 337 -9.56 -20.65 11.05
CA ALA A 337 -9.49 -21.72 12.05
C ALA A 337 -10.75 -21.82 12.93
N GLY A 338 -11.57 -20.77 13.03
CA GLY A 338 -12.82 -20.77 13.81
C GLY A 338 -12.61 -21.07 15.30
N GLY A 339 -11.50 -20.61 15.88
CA GLY A 339 -11.10 -20.90 17.26
C GLY A 339 -10.37 -22.25 17.46
N ASP A 340 -10.19 -23.05 16.41
CA ASP A 340 -9.36 -24.26 16.47
C ASP A 340 -7.87 -23.91 16.52
N SER A 341 -7.36 -23.81 17.75
CA SER A 341 -5.96 -23.55 18.07
C SER A 341 -4.97 -24.52 17.40
N LYS A 342 -5.37 -25.76 17.06
CA LYS A 342 -4.46 -26.70 16.36
C LYS A 342 -4.38 -26.34 14.88
N LYS A 343 -5.50 -26.01 14.23
CA LYS A 343 -5.50 -25.52 12.84
C LYS A 343 -4.75 -24.20 12.71
N PHE A 344 -4.93 -23.27 13.65
CA PHE A 344 -4.19 -22.00 13.68
C PHE A 344 -2.67 -22.25 13.75
N ASN A 345 -2.20 -23.05 14.71
CA ASN A 345 -0.78 -23.37 14.83
C ASN A 345 -0.24 -23.98 13.53
N GLN A 346 -0.92 -24.99 12.97
CA GLN A 346 -0.50 -25.64 11.72
C GLN A 346 -0.45 -24.70 10.51
N GLU A 347 -1.39 -23.77 10.38
CA GLU A 347 -1.40 -22.81 9.26
C GLU A 347 -0.39 -21.68 9.42
N VAL A 348 -0.09 -21.25 10.65
CA VAL A 348 0.98 -20.26 10.91
C VAL A 348 2.36 -20.90 10.77
N GLU A 349 2.57 -22.13 11.28
CA GLU A 349 3.84 -22.84 11.19
C GLU A 349 4.23 -23.11 9.73
N LYS A 350 3.28 -23.45 8.83
CA LYS A 350 3.49 -23.54 7.36
C LYS A 350 3.90 -22.23 6.67
N VAL A 351 3.61 -21.07 7.27
CA VAL A 351 4.07 -19.77 6.75
C VAL A 351 5.48 -19.49 7.30
N LEU A 352 5.71 -19.76 8.58
CA LEU A 352 7.02 -19.63 9.23
C LEU A 352 8.09 -20.57 8.63
N GLU A 353 7.72 -21.74 8.12
CA GLU A 353 8.59 -22.61 7.29
C GLU A 353 9.25 -21.87 6.12
N LYS A 354 8.61 -20.80 5.61
CA LYS A 354 9.09 -19.97 4.49
C LYS A 354 9.56 -18.59 4.93
N GLN A 355 9.22 -18.18 6.16
CA GLN A 355 9.41 -16.84 6.70
C GLN A 355 9.82 -16.93 8.19
N PRO A 356 10.92 -17.61 8.53
CA PRO A 356 11.26 -17.93 9.92
C PRO A 356 11.61 -16.69 10.75
N THR A 357 11.98 -15.58 10.09
CA THR A 357 12.26 -14.27 10.70
C THR A 357 11.00 -13.41 10.93
N ASN A 358 9.79 -13.90 10.61
CA ASN A 358 8.56 -13.12 10.80
C ASN A 358 8.13 -13.10 12.28
N THR A 359 8.72 -12.16 13.03
CA THR A 359 8.43 -11.93 14.46
C THR A 359 6.94 -11.80 14.75
N ALA A 360 6.17 -11.12 13.89
CA ALA A 360 4.74 -10.89 14.13
C ALA A 360 3.92 -12.19 14.12
N LEU A 361 4.22 -13.09 13.17
CA LEU A 361 3.60 -14.42 13.11
C LEU A 361 4.06 -15.32 14.27
N VAL A 362 5.33 -15.25 14.68
CA VAL A 362 5.82 -15.99 15.86
C VAL A 362 5.15 -15.50 17.15
N LEU A 363 5.03 -14.18 17.35
CA LEU A 363 4.38 -13.63 18.55
C LEU A 363 2.88 -14.03 18.61
N ALA A 364 2.18 -14.05 17.47
CA ALA A 364 0.81 -14.55 17.40
C ALA A 364 0.71 -16.07 17.71
N LEU A 365 1.68 -16.86 17.24
CA LEU A 365 1.81 -18.29 17.55
C LEU A 365 2.05 -18.53 19.06
N VAL A 366 2.99 -17.78 19.65
CA VAL A 366 3.30 -17.79 21.08
C VAL A 366 2.08 -17.41 21.90
N GLN A 367 1.38 -16.32 21.54
CA GLN A 367 0.18 -15.87 22.25
C GLN A 367 -0.92 -16.94 22.24
N ASN A 368 -1.21 -17.56 21.10
CA ASN A 368 -2.20 -18.64 21.02
C ASN A 368 -1.79 -19.87 21.84
N LYS A 369 -0.51 -20.28 21.82
CA LYS A 369 -0.01 -21.40 22.63
C LYS A 369 -0.11 -21.11 24.13
N MET A 370 0.30 -19.92 24.57
CA MET A 370 0.16 -19.48 25.97
C MET A 370 -1.31 -19.43 26.43
N GLN A 371 -2.24 -19.00 25.58
CA GLN A 371 -3.69 -19.05 25.88
C GLN A 371 -4.24 -20.47 26.06
N LYS A 372 -3.55 -21.52 25.59
CA LYS A 372 -3.89 -22.93 25.84
C LYS A 372 -2.99 -23.58 26.90
N ALA A 373 -2.22 -22.79 27.64
CA ALA A 373 -1.20 -23.22 28.60
C ALA A 373 -0.09 -24.12 28.00
N ASP A 374 0.15 -24.02 26.69
CA ASP A 374 1.28 -24.68 26.01
C ASP A 374 2.56 -23.82 26.13
N THR A 375 3.06 -23.69 27.36
CA THR A 375 4.32 -22.97 27.64
C THR A 375 5.52 -23.63 26.94
N HIS A 376 5.44 -24.93 26.64
CA HIS A 376 6.52 -25.66 25.97
C HIS A 376 6.61 -25.30 24.48
N GLY A 377 5.50 -25.42 23.74
CA GLY A 377 5.44 -25.04 22.34
C GLY A 377 5.57 -23.52 22.11
N ALA A 378 5.28 -22.69 23.12
CA ALA A 378 5.57 -21.26 23.12
C ALA A 378 7.09 -20.98 23.18
N VAL A 379 7.82 -21.61 24.11
CA VAL A 379 9.30 -21.52 24.17
C VAL A 379 9.93 -22.03 22.87
N GLN A 380 9.52 -23.20 22.36
CA GLN A 380 10.03 -23.72 21.08
C GLN A 380 9.82 -22.77 19.90
N ALA A 381 8.74 -21.98 19.89
CA ALA A 381 8.48 -21.01 18.83
C ALA A 381 9.45 -19.82 18.90
N MET A 382 9.77 -19.35 20.12
CA MET A 382 10.75 -18.29 20.33
C MET A 382 12.20 -18.77 20.15
N GLU A 383 12.55 -19.98 20.59
CA GLU A 383 13.86 -20.60 20.34
C GLU A 383 14.16 -20.67 18.83
N LYS A 384 13.16 -21.06 18.02
CA LYS A 384 13.26 -21.05 16.55
C LYS A 384 13.44 -19.64 15.95
N LEU A 385 12.78 -18.62 16.49
CA LEU A 385 12.96 -17.22 16.05
C LEU A 385 14.36 -16.70 16.41
N PHE A 386 14.86 -17.01 17.60
CA PHE A 386 16.20 -16.64 18.05
C PHE A 386 17.30 -17.32 17.21
N ALA A 387 17.06 -18.56 16.75
CA ALA A 387 17.92 -19.24 15.78
C ALA A 387 17.83 -18.60 14.38
N ALA A 388 16.64 -18.21 13.93
CA ALA A 388 16.44 -17.50 12.66
C ALA A 388 17.07 -16.09 12.61
N PHE A 389 17.40 -15.52 13.77
CA PHE A 389 18.14 -14.26 13.91
C PHE A 389 19.62 -14.46 14.30
N ALA A 390 20.22 -15.63 14.06
CA ALA A 390 21.65 -15.87 14.34
C ALA A 390 22.56 -14.78 13.73
N ASP A 391 22.39 -14.48 12.44
CA ASP A 391 23.16 -13.46 11.71
C ASP A 391 22.64 -12.02 11.89
N LYS A 392 21.63 -11.81 12.77
CA LYS A 392 20.91 -10.54 12.94
C LYS A 392 20.78 -10.15 14.42
N PRO A 393 21.88 -9.89 15.15
CA PRO A 393 21.85 -9.63 16.59
C PRO A 393 20.98 -8.42 16.97
N ALA A 394 20.96 -7.37 16.13
CA ALA A 394 20.07 -6.19 16.29
C ALA A 394 18.56 -6.53 16.26
N GLN A 395 18.17 -7.66 15.67
CA GLN A 395 16.80 -8.16 15.66
C GLN A 395 16.58 -9.20 16.76
N LYS A 396 17.57 -10.08 17.01
CA LYS A 396 17.59 -11.10 18.06
C LYS A 396 17.46 -10.51 19.47
N TYR A 397 18.27 -9.50 19.79
CA TYR A 397 18.43 -8.97 21.16
C TYR A 397 17.57 -7.73 21.46
N LYS A 398 16.50 -7.47 20.68
CA LYS A 398 15.55 -6.40 20.99
C LYS A 398 14.94 -6.61 22.39
N PRO A 399 14.93 -5.60 23.29
CA PRO A 399 14.56 -5.82 24.69
C PRO A 399 13.21 -6.49 24.94
N GLY A 400 12.17 -6.15 24.14
CA GLY A 400 10.86 -6.82 24.24
C GLY A 400 10.88 -8.32 23.89
N LEU A 401 11.76 -8.76 22.98
CA LEU A 401 11.92 -10.18 22.65
C LEU A 401 12.76 -10.91 23.70
N VAL A 402 13.80 -10.27 24.22
CA VAL A 402 14.63 -10.81 25.32
C VAL A 402 13.80 -10.96 26.60
N GLY A 403 13.05 -9.92 26.99
CA GLY A 403 12.17 -9.96 28.17
C GLY A 403 11.05 -11.01 28.05
N LEU A 404 10.45 -11.17 26.86
CA LEU A 404 9.51 -12.26 26.60
C LEU A 404 10.17 -13.64 26.72
N MET A 405 11.40 -13.79 26.19
CA MET A 405 12.13 -15.05 26.27
C MET A 405 12.48 -15.44 27.71
N VAL A 406 13.00 -14.48 28.49
CA VAL A 406 13.25 -14.63 29.92
C VAL A 406 11.97 -15.04 30.64
N LYS A 407 10.85 -14.35 30.41
CA LYS A 407 9.59 -14.67 31.09
C LYS A 407 9.03 -16.05 30.74
N LEU A 408 9.23 -16.51 29.50
CA LEU A 408 8.85 -17.85 29.09
C LEU A 408 9.77 -18.94 29.68
N TYR A 409 11.05 -18.64 29.91
CA TYR A 409 11.96 -19.53 30.64
C TYR A 409 11.69 -19.56 32.15
N GLU A 410 11.34 -18.43 32.78
CA GLU A 410 10.89 -18.39 34.19
C GLU A 410 9.69 -19.32 34.40
N LEU A 411 8.70 -19.26 33.51
CA LEU A 411 7.51 -20.13 33.53
C LEU A 411 7.81 -21.62 33.29
N GLN A 412 9.05 -21.97 32.90
CA GLN A 412 9.56 -23.34 32.85
C GLN A 412 10.64 -23.64 33.90
N GLY A 413 11.01 -22.68 34.75
CA GLY A 413 12.10 -22.80 35.72
C GLY A 413 13.51 -22.90 35.13
N ARG A 414 13.73 -22.58 33.85
CA ARG A 414 15.03 -22.75 33.16
C ARG A 414 16.04 -21.62 33.50
N ARG A 415 16.54 -21.59 34.75
CA ARG A 415 17.46 -20.54 35.26
C ARG A 415 18.69 -20.33 34.39
N GLU A 416 19.41 -21.40 34.03
CA GLU A 416 20.61 -21.35 33.20
C GLU A 416 20.37 -20.64 31.86
N LYS A 417 19.23 -20.91 31.21
CA LYS A 417 18.86 -20.29 29.93
C LYS A 417 18.41 -18.83 30.03
N ILE A 418 18.02 -18.37 31.22
CA ILE A 418 17.81 -16.94 31.48
C ILE A 418 19.17 -16.22 31.51
N LEU A 419 20.14 -16.77 32.25
CA LEU A 419 21.49 -16.22 32.36
C LEU A 419 22.20 -16.20 30.99
N GLU A 420 22.18 -17.30 30.24
CA GLU A 420 22.77 -17.42 28.90
C GLU A 420 22.25 -16.35 27.92
N VAL A 421 20.93 -16.14 27.88
CA VAL A 421 20.30 -15.18 26.95
C VAL A 421 20.53 -13.73 27.39
N LEU A 422 20.50 -13.44 28.69
CA LEU A 422 20.76 -12.10 29.20
C LEU A 422 22.24 -11.70 29.06
N ALA A 423 23.18 -12.61 29.33
CA ALA A 423 24.61 -12.34 29.14
C ALA A 423 24.91 -12.06 27.66
N SER A 424 24.42 -12.91 26.74
CA SER A 424 24.59 -12.73 25.30
C SER A 424 23.96 -11.42 24.77
N ALA A 425 22.84 -10.99 25.36
CA ALA A 425 22.20 -9.74 24.99
C ALA A 425 22.92 -8.51 25.58
N ALA A 426 23.44 -8.61 26.81
CA ALA A 426 24.18 -7.55 27.49
C ALA A 426 25.51 -7.29 26.80
N GLU A 427 26.25 -8.34 26.42
CA GLU A 427 27.49 -8.23 25.63
C GLU A 427 27.25 -7.45 24.32
N TYR A 428 26.19 -7.80 23.57
CA TYR A 428 25.84 -7.10 22.34
C TYR A 428 25.51 -5.62 22.55
N TRP A 429 24.72 -5.28 23.57
CA TRP A 429 24.31 -3.89 23.81
C TRP A 429 25.41 -3.04 24.47
N LYS A 430 26.32 -3.63 25.24
CA LYS A 430 27.51 -2.92 25.77
C LYS A 430 28.41 -2.35 24.67
N ALA A 431 28.43 -2.97 23.49
CA ALA A 431 29.10 -2.43 22.30
C ALA A 431 28.38 -1.20 21.67
N GLN A 432 27.20 -0.82 22.18
CA GLN A 432 26.39 0.32 21.72
C GLN A 432 25.86 1.12 22.93
N PRO A 433 26.75 1.77 23.72
CA PRO A 433 26.40 2.36 25.02
C PRO A 433 25.40 3.53 24.95
N GLU A 434 25.30 4.19 23.81
CA GLU A 434 24.32 5.26 23.51
C GLU A 434 22.88 4.73 23.42
N SER A 435 22.69 3.44 23.18
CA SER A 435 21.36 2.83 23.07
C SER A 435 20.71 2.68 24.45
N ALA A 436 19.48 3.21 24.60
CA ALA A 436 18.65 3.00 25.79
C ALA A 436 18.44 1.50 26.12
N ALA A 437 18.50 0.62 25.10
CA ALA A 437 18.46 -0.82 25.31
C ALA A 437 19.60 -1.33 26.22
N CYS A 438 20.81 -0.76 26.12
CA CYS A 438 21.96 -1.12 26.95
C CYS A 438 21.69 -0.92 28.43
N ALA A 439 20.93 0.13 28.80
CA ALA A 439 20.50 0.35 30.19
C ALA A 439 19.64 -0.83 30.68
N SER A 440 18.56 -1.11 29.97
CA SER A 440 17.56 -2.11 30.35
C SER A 440 18.12 -3.53 30.42
N ILE A 441 18.98 -3.92 29.46
CA ILE A 441 19.51 -5.28 29.37
C ILE A 441 20.65 -5.51 30.36
N SER A 442 21.53 -4.54 30.58
CA SER A 442 22.59 -4.67 31.60
C SER A 442 21.97 -4.78 33.00
N ARG A 443 20.95 -3.97 33.31
CA ARG A 443 20.24 -4.03 34.60
C ARG A 443 19.54 -5.38 34.80
N ALA A 444 18.90 -5.91 33.76
CA ALA A 444 18.26 -7.23 33.80
C ALA A 444 19.28 -8.37 33.95
N ASN A 445 20.42 -8.29 33.27
CA ASN A 445 21.52 -9.26 33.38
C ASN A 445 22.12 -9.31 34.79
N ALA A 446 22.44 -8.14 35.36
CA ALA A 446 22.96 -8.02 36.72
C ALA A 446 21.97 -8.55 37.76
N LEU A 447 20.68 -8.19 37.66
CA LEU A 447 19.64 -8.71 38.54
C LEU A 447 19.48 -10.23 38.42
N ALA A 448 19.55 -10.79 37.21
CA ALA A 448 19.47 -12.23 36.99
C ALA A 448 20.68 -12.98 37.58
N LYS A 449 21.90 -12.45 37.44
CA LYS A 449 23.10 -12.98 38.10
C LYS A 449 22.92 -13.07 39.62
N LEU A 450 22.55 -11.96 40.28
CA LEU A 450 22.31 -11.90 41.72
C LEU A 450 21.24 -12.89 42.20
N THR A 451 20.14 -13.03 41.45
CA THR A 451 18.95 -13.78 41.90
C THR A 451 18.91 -15.24 41.46
N LEU A 452 19.66 -15.65 40.43
CA LEU A 452 19.56 -16.98 39.82
C LEU A 452 20.85 -17.80 39.81
N SER A 453 22.04 -17.17 39.80
CA SER A 453 23.31 -17.91 39.66
C SER A 453 23.81 -18.48 40.99
N GLY A 454 23.88 -17.65 42.04
CA GLY A 454 24.45 -18.05 43.34
C GLY A 454 25.98 -18.28 43.31
N SER A 455 26.65 -17.79 42.26
CA SER A 455 28.11 -17.80 42.10
C SER A 455 28.69 -16.44 42.50
N ASP A 456 29.72 -16.43 43.36
CA ASP A 456 30.37 -15.19 43.81
C ASP A 456 30.95 -14.37 42.64
N ALA A 457 31.44 -15.05 41.60
CA ALA A 457 31.96 -14.41 40.38
C ALA A 457 30.85 -13.72 39.56
N ASP A 458 29.63 -14.28 39.56
CA ASP A 458 28.47 -13.61 38.93
C ASP A 458 27.97 -12.45 39.79
N ILE A 459 28.10 -12.52 41.11
CA ILE A 459 27.73 -11.41 42.02
C ILE A 459 28.72 -10.24 41.85
N GLN A 460 30.02 -10.51 41.76
CA GLN A 460 31.04 -9.51 41.40
C GLN A 460 30.76 -8.91 40.02
N SER A 461 30.52 -9.75 39.01
CA SER A 461 30.19 -9.27 37.66
C SER A 461 28.82 -8.56 37.56
N ALA A 462 27.92 -8.75 38.53
CA ALA A 462 26.70 -7.97 38.66
C ALA A 462 26.97 -6.60 39.31
N ALA A 463 27.88 -6.53 40.29
CA ALA A 463 28.34 -5.26 40.84
C ALA A 463 28.99 -4.39 39.76
N ASP A 464 29.88 -4.95 38.92
CA ASP A 464 30.47 -4.25 37.77
C ASP A 464 29.40 -3.70 36.81
N ASP A 465 28.40 -4.54 36.48
CA ASP A 465 27.28 -4.17 35.61
C ASP A 465 26.42 -3.03 36.20
N PHE A 466 26.20 -3.03 37.54
CA PHE A 466 25.45 -1.96 38.22
C PHE A 466 26.28 -0.69 38.43
N GLU A 467 27.57 -0.80 38.77
CA GLU A 467 28.46 0.35 38.98
C GLU A 467 28.63 1.14 37.67
N ALA A 468 28.73 0.44 36.53
CA ALA A 468 28.74 1.06 35.21
C ALA A 468 27.43 1.79 34.85
N LEU A 469 26.28 1.33 35.37
CA LEU A 469 24.99 2.02 35.20
C LEU A 469 24.92 3.27 36.07
N VAL A 470 25.25 3.19 37.36
CA VAL A 470 25.26 4.34 38.29
C VAL A 470 26.27 5.41 37.85
N LYS A 471 27.44 5.01 37.34
CA LYS A 471 28.44 5.94 36.77
C LYS A 471 27.95 6.72 35.54
N ARG A 472 26.97 6.19 34.81
CA ARG A 472 26.36 6.86 33.64
C ARG A 472 25.11 7.66 34.00
N ASP A 473 24.32 7.16 34.95
CA ASP A 473 23.13 7.83 35.47
C ASP A 473 23.03 7.64 37.00
N PRO A 474 23.55 8.60 37.79
CA PRO A 474 23.45 8.57 39.25
C PRO A 474 22.01 8.68 39.79
N THR A 475 21.00 8.95 38.94
CA THR A 475 19.59 9.02 39.34
C THR A 475 18.85 7.69 39.17
N ASP A 476 19.49 6.67 38.58
CA ASP A 476 18.93 5.31 38.44
C ASP A 476 18.91 4.57 39.79
N GLN A 477 17.88 4.84 40.59
CA GLN A 477 17.65 4.19 41.88
C GLN A 477 17.60 2.65 41.79
N GLN A 478 17.22 2.08 40.64
CA GLN A 478 17.22 0.63 40.45
C GLN A 478 18.64 0.08 40.28
N ALA A 479 19.52 0.81 39.58
CA ALA A 479 20.93 0.44 39.50
C ALA A 479 21.65 0.65 40.83
N LEU A 480 21.36 1.74 41.55
CA LEU A 480 21.92 2.01 42.87
C LEU A 480 21.53 0.93 43.90
N ALA A 481 20.24 0.57 43.97
CA ALA A 481 19.79 -0.52 44.84
C ALA A 481 20.40 -1.88 44.45
N GLY A 482 20.57 -2.13 43.14
CA GLY A 482 21.27 -3.31 42.63
C GLY A 482 22.76 -3.35 43.02
N LEU A 483 23.43 -2.19 42.99
CA LEU A 483 24.83 -2.05 43.40
C LEU A 483 25.03 -2.32 44.89
N VAL A 484 24.17 -1.74 45.75
CA VAL A 484 24.16 -1.99 47.20
C VAL A 484 23.91 -3.48 47.48
N ALA A 485 22.93 -4.08 46.80
CA ALA A 485 22.67 -5.52 46.93
C ALA A 485 23.85 -6.39 46.49
N ALA A 486 24.52 -6.04 45.38
CA ALA A 486 25.69 -6.78 44.88
C ALA A 486 26.92 -6.66 45.80
N TYR A 487 27.25 -5.45 46.27
CA TYR A 487 28.35 -5.25 47.21
C TYR A 487 28.07 -5.80 48.61
N SER A 488 26.80 -5.95 49.03
CA SER A 488 26.46 -6.45 50.37
C SER A 488 27.07 -7.81 50.74
N SER A 489 27.43 -8.65 49.75
CA SER A 489 28.03 -9.96 49.99
C SER A 489 29.57 -9.96 50.05
N PHE A 490 30.26 -8.95 49.50
CA PHE A 490 31.72 -8.95 49.39
C PHE A 490 32.44 -7.61 49.66
N ASN A 491 31.73 -6.48 49.76
CA ASN A 491 32.27 -5.16 50.07
C ASN A 491 31.23 -4.31 50.84
N PRO A 492 30.99 -4.61 52.14
CA PRO A 492 29.95 -3.95 52.95
C PRO A 492 30.22 -2.44 53.17
N ASP A 493 31.48 -2.02 53.17
CA ASP A 493 31.86 -0.61 53.35
C ASP A 493 31.38 0.23 52.15
N ALA A 494 31.62 -0.24 50.92
CA ALA A 494 31.08 0.41 49.71
C ALA A 494 29.56 0.31 49.64
N ALA A 495 28.97 -0.84 50.01
CA ALA A 495 27.52 -1.01 50.06
C ALA A 495 26.85 0.05 50.96
N THR A 496 27.48 0.37 52.10
CA THR A 496 27.00 1.40 53.05
C THR A 496 27.05 2.80 52.43
N GLN A 497 28.15 3.19 51.76
CA GLN A 497 28.30 4.50 51.12
C GLN A 497 27.30 4.74 49.97
N TYR A 498 26.93 3.69 49.25
CA TYR A 498 25.88 3.77 48.22
C TYR A 498 24.46 3.66 48.81
N ALA A 499 24.28 3.06 49.99
CA ALA A 499 22.99 3.00 50.68
C ALA A 499 22.54 4.37 51.21
N GLU A 500 23.47 5.25 51.62
CA GLU A 500 23.18 6.64 52.00
C GLU A 500 22.57 7.50 50.86
N GLN A 501 22.64 7.02 49.61
CA GLN A 501 22.11 7.70 48.42
C GLN A 501 20.72 7.17 48.00
N LEU A 502 20.19 6.14 48.67
CA LEU A 502 18.85 5.60 48.43
C LEU A 502 17.76 6.41 49.16
N THR A 503 16.53 6.34 48.66
CA THR A 503 15.36 6.90 49.35
C THR A 503 15.21 6.26 50.75
N PRO A 504 15.05 7.05 51.84
CA PRO A 504 14.79 6.53 53.17
C PRO A 504 13.58 5.58 53.23
N ILE A 505 13.65 4.58 54.11
CA ILE A 505 12.58 3.58 54.26
C ILE A 505 11.30 4.24 54.79
N GLU A 506 11.47 5.25 55.63
CA GLU A 506 10.41 6.07 56.20
C GLU A 506 9.56 6.74 55.10
N ASP A 507 10.20 7.36 54.11
CA ASP A 507 9.52 8.01 52.98
C ASP A 507 8.81 7.00 52.06
N LEU A 508 9.41 5.80 51.88
CA LEU A 508 8.82 4.71 51.10
C LEU A 508 7.59 4.08 51.78
N VAL A 509 7.49 4.16 53.11
CA VAL A 509 6.42 3.54 53.92
C VAL A 509 5.39 4.57 54.41
N ALA A 510 5.66 5.87 54.36
CA ALA A 510 4.80 6.94 54.86
C ALA A 510 3.35 6.96 54.32
N GLY A 511 3.09 6.35 53.16
CA GLY A 511 1.75 6.20 52.57
C GLY A 511 1.08 4.83 52.79
N ILE A 512 1.68 3.93 53.57
CA ILE A 512 1.25 2.54 53.72
C ILE A 512 0.54 2.32 55.06
N ASP A 513 -0.78 2.15 55.00
CA ASP A 513 -1.60 1.75 56.14
C ASP A 513 -1.38 0.25 56.46
N VAL A 514 -0.57 -0.03 57.48
CA VAL A 514 -0.21 -1.39 57.90
C VAL A 514 -1.41 -2.12 58.49
N ASP A 515 -2.23 -1.46 59.31
CA ASP A 515 -3.43 -2.05 59.92
C ASP A 515 -4.44 -2.49 58.84
N ALA A 516 -4.62 -1.67 57.79
CA ALA A 516 -5.46 -2.01 56.65
C ALA A 516 -4.90 -3.17 55.81
N LEU A 517 -3.57 -3.31 55.68
CA LEU A 517 -2.94 -4.44 54.99
C LEU A 517 -3.05 -5.74 55.79
N GLU A 518 -2.86 -5.70 57.11
CA GLU A 518 -3.07 -6.86 57.98
C GLU A 518 -4.55 -7.29 57.99
N ALA A 519 -5.48 -6.33 58.04
CA ALA A 519 -6.92 -6.59 57.94
C ALA A 519 -7.36 -7.11 56.55
N ALA A 520 -6.68 -6.74 55.47
CA ALA A 520 -6.91 -7.30 54.14
C ALA A 520 -6.39 -8.74 54.01
N GLY A 521 -5.33 -9.08 54.75
CA GLY A 521 -4.77 -10.43 54.88
C GLY A 521 -3.98 -10.92 53.67
N VAL A 522 -3.28 -12.04 53.85
CA VAL A 522 -2.42 -12.62 52.79
C VAL A 522 -3.28 -13.20 51.66
N ALA A 523 -3.12 -12.64 50.45
CA ALA A 523 -3.79 -13.09 49.24
C ALA A 523 -3.32 -14.49 48.79
N THR A 524 -3.87 -15.53 49.42
CA THR A 524 -3.66 -16.92 49.00
C THR A 524 -4.09 -17.11 47.55
N GLN A 525 -3.22 -17.69 46.71
CA GLN A 525 -3.62 -18.09 45.37
C GLN A 525 -4.77 -19.09 45.48
N ALA A 526 -5.88 -18.79 44.83
CA ALA A 526 -7.01 -19.73 44.76
C ALA A 526 -6.49 -21.08 44.24
N PRO A 527 -6.59 -22.17 45.03
CA PRO A 527 -5.98 -23.43 44.65
C PRO A 527 -6.56 -23.88 43.31
N PRO A 528 -5.74 -24.41 42.38
CA PRO A 528 -6.20 -24.78 41.05
C PRO A 528 -7.38 -25.72 41.22
N THR A 529 -8.54 -25.32 40.69
CA THR A 529 -9.81 -25.96 41.05
C THR A 529 -9.81 -27.41 40.56
N LYS A 530 -9.39 -28.32 41.45
CA LYS A 530 -9.68 -29.74 41.35
C LYS A 530 -11.17 -29.82 41.04
N LYS A 531 -11.53 -30.36 39.87
CA LYS A 531 -12.92 -30.58 39.49
C LYS A 531 -13.60 -31.19 40.71
N ARG A 532 -14.56 -30.49 41.31
CA ARG A 532 -15.42 -31.10 42.32
C ARG A 532 -16.07 -32.30 41.63
N THR A 533 -15.68 -33.51 42.03
CA THR A 533 -16.51 -34.68 41.81
C THR A 533 -17.91 -34.30 42.28
N ALA A 534 -18.91 -34.54 41.44
CA ALA A 534 -20.29 -34.25 41.81
C ALA A 534 -20.58 -34.95 43.16
N PRO A 535 -21.20 -34.27 44.13
CA PRO A 535 -21.65 -34.95 45.35
C PRO A 535 -22.52 -36.14 44.95
N SER A 536 -22.21 -37.32 45.46
CA SER A 536 -23.07 -38.49 45.29
C SER A 536 -24.44 -38.18 45.87
N GLU A 537 -25.49 -38.16 45.01
CA GLU A 537 -26.85 -37.84 45.46
C GLU A 537 -27.32 -38.85 46.52
N PRO A 538 -27.73 -38.41 47.72
CA PRO A 538 -28.46 -39.28 48.63
C PRO A 538 -29.83 -39.61 48.03
N THR A 539 -30.13 -40.89 47.89
CA THR A 539 -31.31 -41.40 47.18
C THR A 539 -32.63 -40.90 47.77
N THR A 540 -33.20 -39.85 47.18
CA THR A 540 -34.52 -39.30 47.52
C THR A 540 -35.32 -38.94 46.25
N THR A 541 -36.64 -38.89 46.36
CA THR A 541 -37.56 -38.97 45.20
C THR A 541 -37.89 -37.61 44.57
N LYS A 542 -38.16 -37.62 43.25
CA LYS A 542 -38.37 -36.42 42.42
C LYS A 542 -39.70 -35.69 42.72
N PRO A 543 -39.69 -34.39 43.09
CA PRO A 543 -40.87 -33.52 42.99
C PRO A 543 -40.99 -32.90 41.59
N LYS A 544 -42.20 -32.87 41.01
CA LYS A 544 -42.48 -32.22 39.71
C LYS A 544 -42.70 -30.71 39.90
N LYS A 545 -42.02 -29.86 39.13
CA LYS A 545 -42.39 -28.43 39.02
C LYS A 545 -43.60 -28.26 38.10
N SER A 546 -44.55 -27.43 38.51
CA SER A 546 -45.79 -27.15 37.78
C SER A 546 -45.54 -26.35 36.49
N ARG A 547 -46.29 -26.68 35.42
CA ARG A 547 -46.42 -25.86 34.20
C ARG A 547 -47.80 -25.18 34.21
N ARG A 548 -47.87 -23.91 33.80
CA ARG A 548 -49.14 -23.19 33.59
C ARG A 548 -50.04 -23.97 32.61
N LYS A 549 -51.35 -24.02 32.88
CA LYS A 549 -52.34 -24.60 31.96
C LYS A 549 -52.37 -23.81 30.64
N PRO A 550 -52.36 -24.46 29.47
CA PRO A 550 -52.68 -23.79 28.22
C PRO A 550 -54.20 -23.52 28.13
N LEU A 551 -54.58 -22.45 27.45
CA LEU A 551 -55.98 -22.12 27.18
C LEU A 551 -56.48 -22.95 25.98
N LEU A 552 -57.67 -23.56 26.08
CA LEU A 552 -58.28 -24.28 24.96
C LEU A 552 -58.99 -23.30 24.00
N PRO A 553 -58.96 -23.53 22.66
CA PRO A 553 -59.81 -22.83 21.71
C PRO A 553 -61.30 -23.12 21.95
N LYS A 554 -62.17 -22.14 21.67
CA LYS A 554 -63.61 -22.14 22.06
C LYS A 554 -64.51 -23.26 21.52
N ASN A 555 -64.04 -24.09 20.57
CA ASN A 555 -64.89 -25.01 19.79
C ASN A 555 -64.46 -26.48 19.96
N VAL A 556 -64.36 -26.98 21.20
CA VAL A 556 -64.13 -28.41 21.49
C VAL A 556 -65.29 -28.92 22.34
N VAL A 557 -65.96 -29.97 21.86
CA VAL A 557 -66.94 -30.75 22.63
C VAL A 557 -66.19 -31.90 23.31
N GLU A 558 -66.37 -32.06 24.62
CA GLU A 558 -65.68 -33.12 25.36
C GLU A 558 -66.23 -34.51 24.98
N GLY A 559 -65.33 -35.46 24.72
CA GLY A 559 -65.65 -36.86 24.39
C GLY A 559 -65.10 -37.37 23.06
N GLN A 560 -64.89 -36.51 22.06
CA GLN A 560 -64.21 -36.91 20.81
C GLN A 560 -62.69 -36.90 20.96
N GLN A 561 -62.04 -38.02 20.66
CA GLN A 561 -60.58 -38.03 20.51
C GLN A 561 -60.18 -37.28 19.23
N PRO A 562 -59.10 -36.48 19.25
CA PRO A 562 -58.59 -35.84 18.05
C PRO A 562 -58.17 -36.86 16.98
N ASP A 563 -58.38 -36.50 15.70
CA ASP A 563 -57.93 -37.23 14.52
C ASP A 563 -56.52 -37.87 14.72
N PRO A 564 -56.39 -39.21 14.60
CA PRO A 564 -55.11 -39.90 14.83
C PRO A 564 -54.03 -39.55 13.80
N GLU A 565 -54.35 -38.88 12.68
CA GLU A 565 -53.35 -38.36 11.73
C GLU A 565 -52.92 -36.91 12.04
N ARG A 566 -53.45 -36.28 13.10
CA ARG A 566 -53.21 -34.86 13.44
C ARG A 566 -51.75 -34.50 13.71
N TRP A 567 -50.93 -35.46 14.17
CA TRP A 567 -49.48 -35.32 14.40
C TRP A 567 -48.62 -35.66 13.18
N ILE A 568 -49.20 -36.23 12.11
CA ILE A 568 -48.51 -36.55 10.86
C ILE A 568 -48.36 -35.25 10.03
N PRO A 569 -47.27 -35.03 9.26
CA PRO A 569 -47.14 -33.87 8.38
C PRO A 569 -48.32 -33.74 7.41
N LEU A 570 -48.82 -32.52 7.15
CA LEU A 570 -50.10 -32.29 6.47
C LEU A 570 -50.25 -32.97 5.10
N ARG A 571 -49.15 -33.11 4.35
CA ARG A 571 -49.08 -33.78 3.03
C ARG A 571 -49.19 -35.31 3.08
N ASP A 572 -48.97 -35.91 4.25
CA ASP A 572 -48.84 -37.36 4.47
C ASP A 572 -50.09 -37.93 5.19
N ARG A 573 -51.21 -37.18 5.17
CA ARG A 573 -52.51 -37.55 5.77
C ARG A 573 -53.51 -38.03 4.72
N SER A 574 -54.38 -38.96 5.07
CA SER A 574 -55.50 -39.47 4.26
C SER A 574 -56.44 -38.37 3.73
N THR A 575 -56.59 -37.27 4.48
CA THR A 575 -57.44 -36.12 4.14
C THR A 575 -56.77 -35.10 3.20
N TYR A 576 -55.48 -35.28 2.86
CA TYR A 576 -54.73 -34.33 2.05
C TYR A 576 -55.16 -34.34 0.57
N LYS A 577 -55.87 -33.28 0.16
CA LYS A 577 -56.11 -32.97 -1.25
C LYS A 577 -55.08 -31.92 -1.71
N PRO A 578 -54.18 -32.23 -2.66
CA PRO A 578 -53.22 -31.25 -3.16
C PRO A 578 -53.95 -30.11 -3.88
N PRO A 579 -53.45 -28.85 -3.79
CA PRO A 579 -54.08 -27.73 -4.46
C PRO A 579 -54.04 -27.89 -5.98
N LYS A 580 -55.18 -27.62 -6.63
CA LYS A 580 -55.28 -27.56 -8.10
C LYS A 580 -54.51 -26.34 -8.63
N ASN A 581 -53.20 -26.49 -8.80
CA ASN A 581 -52.35 -25.91 -9.87
C ASN A 581 -50.85 -26.12 -9.55
N ALA A 582 -50.46 -27.37 -9.24
CA ALA A 582 -49.09 -27.77 -8.97
C ALA A 582 -48.65 -29.02 -9.78
N LYS A 583 -49.14 -29.16 -11.02
CA LYS A 583 -48.50 -30.04 -12.01
C LYS A 583 -47.20 -29.38 -12.48
N ASP A 584 -46.11 -29.60 -11.75
CA ASP A 584 -45.03 -30.48 -12.26
C ASP A 584 -43.77 -30.48 -11.38
N LYS A 585 -43.14 -31.65 -11.32
CA LYS A 585 -41.73 -31.90 -10.93
C LYS A 585 -41.24 -31.30 -9.60
N LYS A 586 -41.55 -32.00 -8.50
CA LYS A 586 -40.47 -32.37 -7.55
C LYS A 586 -40.67 -33.73 -6.89
N GLY A 587 -39.96 -34.73 -7.42
CA GLY A 587 -39.72 -36.03 -6.80
C GLY A 587 -38.40 -36.60 -7.32
N LYS A 588 -37.63 -37.37 -6.56
CA LYS A 588 -37.82 -37.85 -5.17
C LYS A 588 -36.57 -37.58 -4.32
N GLY A 589 -36.76 -37.35 -3.03
CA GLY A 589 -35.70 -37.61 -2.04
C GLY A 589 -35.55 -39.11 -1.80
N LYS A 590 -34.35 -39.56 -1.40
CA LYS A 590 -34.11 -40.96 -1.02
C LYS A 590 -34.83 -41.30 0.29
N ALA A 591 -35.26 -42.56 0.42
CA ALA A 591 -35.59 -43.20 1.69
C ALA A 591 -35.32 -44.71 1.57
N ALA A 592 -34.88 -45.34 2.66
CA ALA A 592 -34.57 -46.78 2.80
C ALA A 592 -33.45 -47.34 1.88
N LEU A 593 -32.87 -48.52 2.13
CA LEU A 593 -32.43 -49.14 3.41
C LEU A 593 -31.39 -50.24 3.06
N ALA A 594 -30.60 -50.66 4.05
CA ALA A 594 -29.63 -51.77 4.11
C ALA A 594 -29.52 -52.81 2.96
N GLY A 595 -28.27 -53.14 2.62
CA GLY A 595 -27.86 -54.44 2.06
C GLY A 595 -27.86 -54.55 0.52
N GLY A 596 -27.26 -55.63 0.01
CA GLY A 596 -27.30 -55.99 -1.42
C GLY A 596 -25.95 -55.93 -2.14
N THR A 597 -25.27 -57.07 -2.16
CA THR A 597 -24.06 -57.37 -2.94
C THR A 597 -24.28 -57.37 -4.46
N GLN A 598 -23.21 -57.03 -5.20
CA GLN A 598 -22.70 -57.76 -6.38
C GLN A 598 -23.56 -57.92 -7.66
N GLY A 599 -22.89 -57.71 -8.80
CA GLY A 599 -23.26 -58.30 -10.09
C GLY A 599 -24.27 -57.48 -10.91
N GLY A 600 -24.08 -57.49 -12.22
CA GLY A 600 -25.10 -57.10 -13.20
C GLY A 600 -25.14 -58.15 -14.30
N VAL A 601 -26.15 -58.08 -15.19
CA VAL A 601 -26.10 -58.58 -16.58
C VAL A 601 -27.28 -57.98 -17.36
N VAL A 602 -26.94 -57.23 -18.41
CA VAL A 602 -27.40 -57.30 -19.82
C VAL A 602 -28.83 -57.82 -20.17
N ASP A 603 -29.61 -56.97 -20.86
CA ASP A 603 -30.44 -57.22 -22.07
C ASP A 603 -31.65 -58.21 -22.08
N GLU A 604 -32.56 -58.23 -23.08
CA GLU A 604 -32.82 -57.29 -24.22
C GLU A 604 -34.32 -57.27 -24.59
N SER A 605 -34.82 -56.12 -25.06
CA SER A 605 -35.91 -55.93 -26.06
C SER A 605 -36.15 -54.41 -26.22
N LEU A 606 -35.87 -53.77 -27.37
CA LEU A 606 -36.62 -53.82 -28.65
C LEU A 606 -38.08 -53.38 -28.46
N GLU A 607 -38.59 -52.28 -29.03
CA GLU A 607 -38.07 -51.32 -30.03
C GLU A 607 -38.48 -49.87 -29.61
N MET A 608 -38.12 -48.74 -30.23
CA MET A 608 -37.42 -48.44 -31.49
C MET A 608 -36.73 -47.06 -31.36
N SER A 609 -35.43 -46.93 -31.68
CA SER A 609 -34.78 -45.61 -31.81
C SER A 609 -33.66 -45.60 -32.87
N ALA A 610 -33.93 -44.93 -33.99
CA ALA A 610 -33.07 -44.86 -35.18
C ALA A 610 -33.43 -43.57 -35.96
N THR A 611 -32.55 -42.86 -36.67
CA THR A 611 -31.11 -43.06 -36.91
C THR A 611 -30.45 -41.79 -37.48
N LEU A 612 -29.11 -41.70 -37.36
CA LEU A 612 -28.16 -40.97 -38.24
C LEU A 612 -28.22 -39.42 -38.28
N PHE A 613 -27.13 -38.70 -38.61
CA PHE A 613 -25.77 -39.06 -39.06
C PHE A 613 -24.70 -38.42 -38.14
N GLY A 614 -23.48 -38.95 -37.98
CA GLY A 614 -22.87 -40.14 -38.58
C GLY A 614 -21.50 -40.50 -37.95
N LYS A 615 -21.07 -41.75 -38.22
CA LYS A 615 -19.94 -42.51 -37.64
C LYS A 615 -18.58 -41.81 -37.40
N ASP A 616 -17.90 -42.32 -36.36
CA ASP A 616 -16.46 -42.59 -36.34
C ASP A 616 -16.16 -44.01 -36.90
N GLN A 617 -15.03 -44.21 -37.59
CA GLN A 617 -14.34 -45.50 -37.79
C GLN A 617 -12.98 -45.28 -38.48
N GLY A 618 -12.01 -46.20 -38.34
CA GLY A 618 -10.68 -46.03 -38.94
C GLY A 618 -9.83 -47.31 -38.98
N VAL A 619 -8.49 -47.11 -39.02
CA VAL A 619 -7.40 -48.11 -39.05
C VAL A 619 -7.08 -48.71 -40.43
N VAL A 620 -5.81 -49.13 -40.58
CA VAL A 620 -5.18 -49.97 -41.63
C VAL A 620 -4.55 -49.28 -42.86
N VAL A 621 -3.23 -49.04 -42.72
CA VAL A 621 -2.12 -49.32 -43.67
C VAL A 621 -2.27 -48.96 -45.16
N GLY A 622 -1.33 -48.12 -45.63
CA GLY A 622 -1.00 -47.93 -47.05
C GLY A 622 -0.14 -46.69 -47.25
N GLY A 623 1.17 -46.84 -47.38
CA GLY A 623 2.09 -45.71 -47.55
C GLY A 623 2.95 -45.85 -48.79
N GLU A 624 3.46 -44.73 -49.30
CA GLU A 624 4.74 -44.65 -50.01
C GLU A 624 5.26 -43.20 -50.08
N LYS A 625 6.51 -43.04 -50.52
CA LYS A 625 7.29 -41.81 -50.37
C LYS A 625 7.16 -40.88 -51.57
N LYS A 626 7.14 -39.56 -51.32
CA LYS A 626 8.10 -38.60 -51.90
C LYS A 626 8.12 -37.28 -51.14
N ALA A 627 9.13 -36.45 -51.42
CA ALA A 627 9.66 -35.45 -50.49
C ALA A 627 9.73 -34.02 -51.08
N SER A 628 10.38 -33.13 -50.32
CA SER A 628 10.57 -31.67 -50.52
C SER A 628 9.35 -30.80 -50.14
N GLY A 629 9.51 -29.63 -49.49
CA GLY A 629 10.71 -29.14 -48.79
C GLY A 629 10.72 -27.63 -48.52
N GLY A 630 11.24 -27.22 -47.35
CA GLY A 630 11.82 -25.87 -47.17
C GLY A 630 11.16 -24.89 -46.18
N ALA A 631 12.03 -24.15 -45.49
CA ALA A 631 11.84 -22.81 -44.89
C ALA A 631 10.80 -22.57 -43.77
N ASN A 632 11.31 -22.52 -42.54
CA ASN A 632 10.65 -21.97 -41.35
C ASN A 632 10.70 -20.42 -41.30
N LYS A 633 9.56 -19.74 -41.05
CA LYS A 633 9.55 -18.39 -40.45
C LYS A 633 8.22 -18.03 -39.75
N LYS A 634 8.15 -18.20 -38.43
CA LYS A 634 7.01 -17.79 -37.60
C LYS A 634 6.83 -16.26 -37.59
N LYS A 635 5.72 -15.74 -38.15
CA LYS A 635 5.19 -14.41 -37.81
C LYS A 635 3.99 -14.58 -36.86
N LYS A 636 4.06 -14.02 -35.65
CA LYS A 636 2.88 -13.94 -34.75
C LYS A 636 1.87 -12.95 -35.34
N LYS A 637 0.60 -13.36 -35.44
CA LYS A 637 -0.54 -12.45 -35.57
C LYS A 637 -0.90 -11.90 -34.18
N VAL A 638 -1.24 -10.61 -34.13
CA VAL A 638 -2.35 -10.08 -33.31
C VAL A 638 -3.15 -9.16 -34.26
N THR A 639 -4.46 -9.05 -34.07
CA THR A 639 -5.42 -8.70 -35.14
C THR A 639 -6.07 -7.32 -35.03
N CYS A 640 -6.57 -6.82 -36.16
CA CYS A 640 -7.35 -5.58 -36.27
C CYS A 640 -8.82 -5.74 -35.80
N GLU A 641 -9.29 -4.74 -35.05
CA GLU A 641 -10.35 -3.77 -35.45
C GLU A 641 -11.77 -4.20 -35.92
N PHE A 642 -12.78 -3.45 -35.44
CA PHE A 642 -14.14 -3.11 -35.99
C PHE A 642 -15.47 -3.83 -35.61
N ALA A 643 -16.49 -2.98 -35.32
CA ALA A 643 -17.98 -3.16 -35.21
C ALA A 643 -18.56 -4.08 -34.08
N CYS A 644 -19.63 -3.79 -33.30
CA CYS A 644 -20.91 -3.01 -33.38
C CYS A 644 -22.08 -3.81 -34.04
N VAL A 645 -23.38 -3.81 -33.65
CA VAL A 645 -24.33 -2.77 -33.14
C VAL A 645 -25.52 -3.40 -32.30
N VAL A 646 -26.53 -2.60 -31.87
CA VAL A 646 -27.90 -2.92 -31.30
C VAL A 646 -28.00 -3.10 -29.76
N GLY A 647 -28.98 -2.53 -29.02
CA GLY A 647 -30.01 -1.49 -29.32
C GLY A 647 -31.13 -1.30 -28.25
N LEU A 648 -31.91 -0.19 -28.35
CA LEU A 648 -33.08 0.26 -27.51
C LEU A 648 -32.74 0.66 -26.04
N LEU A 649 -33.31 1.68 -25.35
CA LEU A 649 -34.38 2.72 -25.52
C LEU A 649 -34.09 3.87 -24.47
N ALA A 650 -34.73 5.05 -24.28
CA ALA A 650 -35.86 5.82 -24.84
C ALA A 650 -35.59 7.37 -24.64
N VAL A 651 -35.95 8.30 -25.55
CA VAL A 651 -37.19 9.13 -25.71
C VAL A 651 -37.45 10.29 -24.70
N ASN A 652 -37.09 11.53 -25.11
CA ASN A 652 -37.82 12.84 -25.06
C ASN A 652 -36.82 13.97 -25.44
N ASP A 653 -37.00 14.85 -26.44
CA ASP A 653 -37.98 15.96 -26.67
C ASP A 653 -37.73 17.22 -25.80
N LEU A 654 -37.78 18.50 -26.28
CA LEU A 654 -38.27 19.11 -27.54
C LEU A 654 -37.42 20.34 -28.03
N THR A 655 -37.59 20.73 -29.31
CA THR A 655 -37.55 22.13 -29.88
C THR A 655 -36.26 23.00 -29.81
N SER A 656 -35.99 23.96 -30.72
CA SER A 656 -36.61 24.33 -32.02
C SER A 656 -35.62 25.04 -32.98
N SER A 657 -35.97 25.04 -34.28
CA SER A 657 -35.89 26.12 -35.30
C SER A 657 -35.13 27.43 -34.97
N THR A 658 -34.43 28.13 -35.87
CA THR A 658 -34.11 28.00 -37.33
C THR A 658 -32.83 28.87 -37.61
N THR A 659 -32.34 29.28 -38.79
CA THR A 659 -32.81 29.40 -40.21
C THR A 659 -31.67 29.08 -41.21
N ASN A 660 -31.83 29.45 -42.49
CA ASN A 660 -30.75 29.57 -43.48
C ASN A 660 -31.17 30.55 -44.60
N PRO A 661 -30.21 31.26 -45.23
CA PRO A 661 -29.87 30.89 -46.62
C PRO A 661 -28.34 31.02 -46.91
N LEU A 662 -27.78 30.73 -48.09
CA LEU A 662 -28.34 30.70 -49.46
C LEU A 662 -27.65 29.62 -50.35
N LYS A 663 -27.33 29.96 -51.61
CA LYS A 663 -26.61 29.16 -52.64
C LYS A 663 -25.11 29.51 -52.60
N MET A 664 -24.15 28.72 -53.10
CA MET A 664 -24.14 27.53 -53.99
C MET A 664 -22.86 26.70 -53.64
N THR A 665 -22.47 25.53 -54.20
CA THR A 665 -22.80 24.78 -55.43
C THR A 665 -22.92 23.26 -55.17
N LYS A 666 -22.97 22.43 -56.24
CA LYS A 666 -23.11 20.96 -56.15
C LYS A 666 -21.79 20.27 -55.75
N ARG A 667 -21.67 19.83 -54.49
CA ARG A 667 -20.84 18.67 -54.09
C ARG A 667 -21.72 17.68 -53.32
N THR A 668 -21.50 16.37 -53.50
CA THR A 668 -22.25 15.36 -52.76
C THR A 668 -21.92 15.42 -51.26
N LYS A 669 -22.94 15.66 -50.42
CA LYS A 669 -22.83 15.92 -48.98
C LYS A 669 -22.04 14.83 -48.20
N LYS A 670 -21.95 13.63 -48.78
CA LYS A 670 -21.26 12.45 -48.24
C LYS A 670 -19.72 12.52 -48.30
N VAL A 671 -19.11 13.22 -49.28
CA VAL A 671 -17.64 13.23 -49.45
C VAL A 671 -16.94 14.39 -48.74
N GLY A 672 -17.40 15.65 -48.89
CA GLY A 672 -16.73 16.82 -48.31
C GLY A 672 -15.44 17.21 -49.03
N VAL A 673 -14.40 17.63 -48.28
CA VAL A 673 -13.15 18.21 -48.82
C VAL A 673 -12.47 17.28 -49.84
N THR A 674 -12.39 15.98 -49.55
CA THR A 674 -11.78 14.96 -50.41
C THR A 674 -12.59 14.59 -51.66
N GLY A 675 -13.71 15.27 -51.92
CA GLY A 675 -14.42 15.16 -53.20
C GLY A 675 -13.55 15.54 -54.42
N LYS A 676 -12.52 16.38 -54.22
CA LYS A 676 -11.58 16.79 -55.28
C LYS A 676 -10.75 15.65 -55.90
N TYR A 677 -10.62 14.51 -55.21
CA TYR A 677 -9.84 13.36 -55.70
C TYR A 677 -10.62 12.47 -56.68
N GLY A 678 -11.93 12.69 -56.86
CA GLY A 678 -12.76 11.86 -57.76
C GLY A 678 -12.82 10.39 -57.33
N THR A 679 -13.27 9.50 -58.24
CA THR A 679 -13.51 8.07 -57.96
C THR A 679 -12.24 7.21 -57.94
N ARG A 680 -11.20 7.55 -58.72
CA ARG A 680 -9.97 6.73 -58.93
C ARG A 680 -9.24 6.30 -57.64
N TYR A 681 -9.24 7.11 -56.59
CA TYR A 681 -8.50 6.81 -55.36
C TYR A 681 -9.30 5.93 -54.40
N GLY A 682 -8.61 5.15 -53.56
CA GLY A 682 -9.25 4.25 -52.60
C GLY A 682 -10.16 4.99 -51.59
N ALA A 683 -11.29 4.38 -51.24
CA ALA A 683 -12.23 4.97 -50.28
C ALA A 683 -11.62 5.15 -48.86
N SER A 684 -10.67 4.30 -48.47
CA SER A 684 -9.92 4.45 -47.22
C SER A 684 -9.00 5.68 -47.25
N LEU A 685 -8.20 5.84 -48.32
CA LEU A 685 -7.33 7.01 -48.51
C LEU A 685 -8.13 8.32 -48.48
N ARG A 686 -9.29 8.38 -49.16
CA ARG A 686 -10.19 9.55 -49.11
C ARG A 686 -10.82 9.82 -47.73
N LYS A 687 -10.86 8.85 -46.81
CA LYS A 687 -11.23 9.06 -45.39
C LYS A 687 -10.05 9.58 -44.57
N GLN A 688 -8.86 8.98 -44.74
CA GLN A 688 -7.64 9.39 -44.03
C GLN A 688 -7.24 10.83 -44.38
N VAL A 689 -7.13 11.15 -45.68
CA VAL A 689 -6.85 12.51 -46.17
C VAL A 689 -7.92 13.49 -45.69
N LYS A 690 -9.20 13.10 -45.61
CA LYS A 690 -10.26 13.98 -45.09
C LYS A 690 -10.06 14.33 -43.62
N LYS A 691 -9.59 13.40 -42.78
CA LYS A 691 -9.29 13.67 -41.37
C LYS A 691 -8.12 14.67 -41.26
N ILE A 692 -7.07 14.47 -42.06
CA ILE A 692 -5.89 15.33 -42.13
C ILE A 692 -6.24 16.73 -42.64
N GLU A 693 -6.95 16.85 -43.77
CA GLU A 693 -7.34 18.15 -44.34
C GLU A 693 -8.28 18.96 -43.43
N ILE A 694 -9.05 18.30 -42.56
CA ILE A 694 -9.90 18.99 -41.59
C ILE A 694 -9.05 19.51 -40.42
N SER A 695 -8.18 18.69 -39.83
CA SER A 695 -7.37 19.14 -38.68
C SER A 695 -6.29 20.16 -39.07
N GLN A 696 -5.68 20.00 -40.25
CA GLN A 696 -4.68 20.93 -40.79
C GLN A 696 -5.18 22.38 -40.92
N HIS A 697 -6.47 22.56 -41.24
CA HIS A 697 -7.08 23.87 -41.48
C HIS A 697 -7.92 24.39 -40.29
N ALA A 698 -8.03 23.61 -39.22
CA ALA A 698 -8.71 24.03 -37.99
C ALA A 698 -7.99 25.21 -37.31
N THR A 699 -8.78 26.07 -36.66
CA THR A 699 -8.28 26.97 -35.62
C THR A 699 -8.13 26.21 -34.31
N TYR A 700 -7.12 26.58 -33.54
CA TYR A 700 -6.91 26.09 -32.18
C TYR A 700 -6.74 27.28 -31.23
N SER A 701 -7.08 27.08 -29.95
CA SER A 701 -6.82 28.05 -28.89
C SER A 701 -5.31 28.26 -28.70
N CYS A 702 -4.95 29.44 -28.22
CA CYS A 702 -3.55 29.83 -28.01
C CYS A 702 -3.13 29.68 -26.54
N PRO A 703 -2.14 28.82 -26.23
CA PRO A 703 -1.62 28.64 -24.87
C PRO A 703 -0.83 29.85 -24.32
N TYR A 704 -0.87 31.00 -25.02
CA TYR A 704 -0.24 32.25 -24.61
C TYR A 704 -1.18 33.47 -24.64
N CYS A 705 -2.45 33.31 -25.06
CA CYS A 705 -3.42 34.43 -25.06
C CYS A 705 -4.91 34.01 -25.15
N GLY A 706 -5.26 32.74 -24.95
CA GLY A 706 -6.63 32.22 -24.88
C GLY A 706 -7.45 32.23 -26.19
N LYS A 707 -7.06 33.03 -27.19
CA LYS A 707 -7.84 33.25 -28.42
C LYS A 707 -7.69 32.07 -29.40
N ASP A 708 -8.81 31.64 -30.02
CA ASP A 708 -8.90 30.67 -31.12
C ASP A 708 -8.31 31.20 -32.44
N ALA A 709 -7.04 31.59 -32.37
CA ALA A 709 -6.31 32.29 -33.41
C ALA A 709 -5.05 31.53 -33.85
N VAL A 710 -4.76 30.35 -33.29
CA VAL A 710 -3.66 29.50 -33.74
C VAL A 710 -4.02 28.80 -35.04
N LYS A 711 -3.17 28.96 -36.06
CA LYS A 711 -3.21 28.22 -37.31
C LYS A 711 -1.82 27.69 -37.65
N ARG A 712 -1.80 26.54 -38.32
CA ARG A 712 -0.59 25.92 -38.87
C ARG A 712 0.03 26.82 -39.95
N GLN A 713 1.35 27.03 -39.88
CA GLN A 713 2.12 27.64 -40.97
C GLN A 713 2.82 26.56 -41.81
N ALA A 714 3.65 25.74 -41.16
CA ALA A 714 4.42 24.67 -41.81
C ALA A 714 4.15 23.31 -41.14
N VAL A 715 4.93 22.28 -41.47
CA VAL A 715 4.87 21.00 -40.75
C VAL A 715 5.37 21.23 -39.33
N GLY A 716 4.55 20.90 -38.31
CA GLY A 716 4.90 21.07 -36.90
C GLY A 716 4.95 22.51 -36.38
N ILE A 717 4.90 23.53 -37.24
CA ILE A 717 4.99 24.95 -36.86
C ILE A 717 3.61 25.60 -36.90
N TRP A 718 3.17 26.12 -35.76
CA TRP A 718 1.88 26.77 -35.54
C TRP A 718 2.06 28.21 -35.07
N SER A 719 1.21 29.14 -35.52
CA SER A 719 1.30 30.56 -35.14
C SER A 719 -0.03 31.10 -34.67
N CYS A 720 -0.04 31.87 -33.59
CA CYS A 720 -1.21 32.62 -33.16
C CYS A 720 -1.33 33.95 -33.91
N LYS A 721 -2.46 34.19 -34.59
CA LYS A 721 -2.76 35.52 -35.16
C LYS A 721 -3.02 36.61 -34.10
N GLY A 722 -3.39 36.22 -32.88
CA GLY A 722 -3.67 37.13 -31.76
C GLY A 722 -2.42 37.72 -31.14
N CYS A 723 -1.55 36.89 -30.57
CA CYS A 723 -0.32 37.33 -29.88
C CYS A 723 0.97 37.19 -30.71
N LYS A 724 0.88 36.84 -32.00
CA LYS A 724 1.98 36.61 -32.94
C LYS A 724 3.00 35.51 -32.57
N LYS A 725 2.94 34.92 -31.36
CA LYS A 725 3.81 33.82 -30.95
C LYS A 725 3.67 32.60 -31.88
N VAL A 726 4.82 32.02 -32.19
CA VAL A 726 5.00 30.76 -32.93
C VAL A 726 5.30 29.65 -31.91
N MET A 727 4.80 28.45 -32.17
CA MET A 727 4.92 27.29 -31.28
C MET A 727 5.08 25.99 -32.08
N ALA A 728 5.87 25.07 -31.52
CA ALA A 728 5.98 23.70 -32.04
C ALA A 728 4.73 22.88 -31.68
N GLY A 729 4.42 21.90 -32.52
CA GLY A 729 3.26 21.03 -32.36
C GLY A 729 3.30 19.86 -33.34
N GLY A 730 2.18 19.14 -33.46
CA GLY A 730 2.08 18.01 -34.38
C GLY A 730 2.05 18.43 -35.85
N ALA A 731 2.38 17.49 -36.74
CA ALA A 731 2.34 17.71 -38.20
C ALA A 731 0.95 18.11 -38.73
N TRP A 732 -0.14 17.73 -38.03
CA TRP A 732 -1.54 17.95 -38.44
C TRP A 732 -2.50 18.35 -37.31
N ASN A 733 -2.03 18.38 -36.05
CA ASN A 733 -2.77 18.79 -34.85
C ASN A 733 -1.84 19.67 -33.99
N LEU A 734 -2.36 20.62 -33.22
CA LEU A 734 -1.52 21.45 -32.33
C LEU A 734 -0.81 20.60 -31.27
N SER A 735 -1.54 19.90 -30.39
CA SER A 735 -0.94 18.92 -29.46
C SER A 735 -0.72 17.56 -30.13
N THR A 736 0.45 16.97 -29.89
CA THR A 736 0.70 15.54 -30.15
C THR A 736 0.29 14.69 -28.96
N THR A 737 0.25 13.36 -29.13
CA THR A 737 0.21 12.40 -28.02
C THR A 737 1.48 12.50 -27.16
N ALA A 738 2.66 12.63 -27.78
CA ALA A 738 3.93 12.82 -27.07
C ALA A 738 3.90 14.04 -26.13
N ALA A 739 3.35 15.19 -26.57
CA ALA A 739 3.21 16.38 -25.74
C ALA A 739 2.16 16.24 -24.60
N ALA A 740 1.28 15.23 -24.65
CA ALA A 740 0.46 14.83 -23.53
C ALA A 740 1.20 13.84 -22.61
N THR A 741 1.97 12.90 -23.17
CA THR A 741 2.83 11.99 -22.40
C THR A 741 3.89 12.75 -21.60
N VAL A 742 4.60 13.69 -22.23
CA VAL A 742 5.63 14.53 -21.57
C VAL A 742 5.02 15.33 -20.43
N ARG A 743 3.87 16.00 -20.64
CA ARG A 743 3.13 16.66 -19.55
C ARG A 743 2.74 15.66 -18.44
N SER A 744 2.28 14.45 -18.78
CA SER A 744 1.98 13.43 -17.77
C SER A 744 3.20 12.89 -17.02
N THR A 745 4.40 12.90 -17.62
CA THR A 745 5.66 12.52 -16.98
C THR A 745 6.19 13.64 -16.10
N ILE A 746 6.03 14.90 -16.52
CA ILE A 746 6.30 16.08 -15.70
C ILE A 746 5.36 16.10 -14.48
N ARG A 747 4.04 15.92 -14.67
CA ARG A 747 3.06 15.70 -13.58
C ARG A 747 3.48 14.59 -12.60
N ARG A 748 4.01 13.46 -13.10
CA ARG A 748 4.52 12.38 -12.24
C ARG A 748 5.72 12.79 -11.38
N LEU A 749 6.64 13.58 -11.93
CA LEU A 749 7.82 14.06 -11.20
C LEU A 749 7.48 15.18 -10.20
N LEU A 750 6.50 16.04 -10.54
CA LEU A 750 6.17 17.24 -9.76
C LEU A 750 5.04 17.04 -8.72
N LEU A 751 4.06 16.15 -8.95
CA LEU A 751 2.80 16.12 -8.19
C LEU A 751 2.48 14.82 -7.42
N LEU A 752 3.21 13.71 -7.61
CA LEU A 752 2.87 12.42 -6.98
C LEU A 752 3.28 12.27 -5.50
N ALA A 753 3.43 13.38 -4.79
CA ALA A 753 3.43 13.47 -3.33
C ALA A 753 2.02 13.26 -2.72
N LEU A 754 1.28 12.26 -3.21
CA LEU A 754 -0.06 11.92 -2.74
C LEU A 754 -0.01 10.94 -1.56
N PHE A 755 -0.46 11.39 -0.40
CA PHE A 755 -0.37 10.62 0.83
C PHE A 755 -1.63 9.77 1.09
N VAL A 756 -1.37 8.47 1.30
CA VAL A 756 -2.39 7.48 1.62
C VAL A 756 -2.56 7.43 3.14
N HIS A 757 -3.80 7.51 3.63
CA HIS A 757 -4.06 7.42 5.06
C HIS A 757 -3.74 6.01 5.58
N PRO A 758 -2.81 5.85 6.54
CA PRO A 758 -2.61 4.56 7.19
C PRO A 758 -3.89 4.23 7.95
N SER A 759 -4.54 3.10 7.66
CA SER A 759 -5.72 2.68 8.40
C SER A 759 -5.38 2.49 9.88
N VAL A 760 -5.93 3.35 10.75
CA VAL A 760 -5.90 3.12 12.20
C VAL A 760 -6.75 1.89 12.47
N LEU A 761 -6.10 0.81 12.89
CA LEU A 761 -6.69 -0.51 12.88
C LEU A 761 -7.33 -0.82 14.24
N MET A 762 -8.62 -0.54 14.38
CA MET A 762 -9.45 -1.31 15.30
C MET A 762 -9.93 -2.56 14.55
N ILE A 763 -9.43 -3.75 14.93
CA ILE A 763 -10.17 -4.97 14.65
C ILE A 763 -10.89 -5.37 15.93
N GLU A 764 -12.18 -5.09 15.98
CA GLU A 764 -13.10 -5.85 16.82
C GLU A 764 -13.69 -7.00 15.99
N GLY A 765 -13.40 -8.24 16.38
CA GLY A 765 -13.99 -9.44 15.83
C GLY A 765 -14.54 -10.34 16.94
N GLU A 766 -15.41 -11.29 16.57
CA GLU A 766 -15.91 -12.27 17.54
C GLU A 766 -14.77 -13.14 18.08
N GLY A 767 -14.28 -12.79 19.28
CA GLY A 767 -13.18 -13.47 19.95
C GLY A 767 -11.80 -12.80 19.85
N PHE A 768 -11.66 -11.63 19.22
CA PHE A 768 -10.38 -10.89 19.21
C PHE A 768 -10.53 -9.37 19.11
N SER A 769 -9.70 -8.65 19.86
CA SER A 769 -9.61 -7.18 19.84
C SER A 769 -8.14 -6.76 19.74
N VAL A 770 -7.73 -6.21 18.60
CA VAL A 770 -6.38 -5.64 18.45
C VAL A 770 -6.51 -4.14 18.34
N TYR A 771 -5.93 -3.44 19.31
CA TYR A 771 -5.89 -1.98 19.38
C TYR A 771 -4.48 -1.50 19.03
N PHE A 772 -4.40 -0.45 18.20
CA PHE A 772 -3.17 0.25 17.91
C PHE A 772 -3.34 1.72 18.32
N TRP A 773 -2.45 2.21 19.16
CA TRP A 773 -2.21 3.63 19.37
C TRP A 773 -0.88 4.00 18.72
N TYR A 774 -0.78 5.25 18.26
CA TYR A 774 0.41 5.77 17.59
C TYR A 774 0.91 6.98 18.37
N ILE A 775 2.01 6.82 19.08
CA ILE A 775 2.66 7.88 19.87
C ILE A 775 4.16 7.86 19.54
N GLY A 776 4.59 8.76 18.64
CA GLY A 776 5.99 8.92 18.28
C GLY A 776 6.61 7.69 17.58
N SER A 777 7.91 7.51 17.80
CA SER A 777 8.79 6.57 17.10
C SER A 777 8.79 5.13 17.66
N GLU A 778 8.06 4.85 18.75
CA GLU A 778 8.09 3.53 19.41
C GLU A 778 6.78 2.74 19.27
N PHE A 779 6.91 1.44 18.98
CA PHE A 779 5.79 0.51 18.81
C PHE A 779 5.39 -0.14 20.15
N VAL A 780 4.43 0.45 20.86
CA VAL A 780 3.81 -0.15 22.06
C VAL A 780 2.63 -1.05 21.66
N LEU A 781 2.81 -2.37 21.75
CA LEU A 781 1.83 -3.37 21.30
C LEU A 781 0.94 -3.89 22.45
N TYR A 782 -0.32 -3.41 22.54
CA TYR A 782 -1.33 -3.93 23.48
C TYR A 782 -2.41 -4.79 22.77
N ALA A 783 -2.19 -6.11 22.72
CA ALA A 783 -3.12 -7.08 22.14
C ALA A 783 -4.01 -7.76 23.20
N PHE A 784 -5.26 -7.29 23.35
CA PHE A 784 -6.21 -7.84 24.33
C PHE A 784 -7.10 -8.95 23.75
N TYR A 785 -6.94 -10.18 24.22
CA TYR A 785 -7.82 -11.29 23.84
C TYR A 785 -9.08 -11.34 24.72
N ARG A 786 -10.26 -11.21 24.10
CA ARG A 786 -11.54 -11.10 24.80
C ARG A 786 -12.09 -12.47 25.20
N SER A 787 -12.29 -12.70 26.49
CA SER A 787 -12.93 -13.91 27.02
C SER A 787 -14.36 -13.65 27.52
N SER A 788 -15.32 -14.39 26.94
CA SER A 788 -16.74 -14.46 27.33
C SER A 788 -17.62 -13.20 27.07
N PRO A 789 -18.94 -13.32 26.80
CA PRO A 789 -19.79 -12.17 26.47
C PRO A 789 -20.21 -11.27 27.63
N GLY A 790 -20.00 -11.68 28.89
CA GLY A 790 -20.72 -11.12 30.05
C GLY A 790 -20.18 -9.83 30.70
N SER A 791 -18.98 -9.37 30.35
CA SER A 791 -18.28 -8.31 31.10
C SER A 791 -18.31 -6.90 30.49
N SER A 792 -18.68 -6.78 29.20
CA SER A 792 -18.48 -5.54 28.44
C SER A 792 -19.29 -4.34 28.94
N GLU A 793 -20.51 -4.55 29.47
CA GLU A 793 -21.29 -3.44 30.04
C GLU A 793 -20.59 -2.76 31.23
N SER A 794 -19.75 -3.48 32.00
CA SER A 794 -19.01 -2.88 33.12
C SER A 794 -17.85 -2.01 32.62
N ILE A 795 -17.05 -2.55 31.71
CA ILE A 795 -15.82 -1.90 31.21
C ILE A 795 -16.17 -0.72 30.29
N THR A 796 -17.09 -0.89 29.34
CA THR A 796 -17.50 0.20 28.43
C THR A 796 -18.24 1.32 29.17
N ARG A 797 -18.98 1.03 30.27
CA ARG A 797 -19.54 2.07 31.14
C ARG A 797 -18.47 2.77 31.98
N ARG A 798 -17.41 2.08 32.44
CA ARG A 798 -16.26 2.72 33.10
C ARG A 798 -15.51 3.66 32.16
N ILE A 799 -15.17 3.20 30.96
CA ILE A 799 -14.47 4.02 29.95
C ILE A 799 -15.33 5.21 29.53
N LYS A 800 -16.64 5.02 29.26
CA LYS A 800 -17.54 6.16 28.99
C LYS A 800 -17.65 7.13 30.17
N LYS A 801 -17.69 6.65 31.43
CA LYS A 801 -17.69 7.56 32.59
C LYS A 801 -16.42 8.40 32.68
N MET A 802 -15.24 7.82 32.43
CA MET A 802 -13.98 8.58 32.42
C MET A 802 -13.95 9.62 31.28
N ALA A 803 -14.53 9.28 30.12
CA ALA A 803 -14.64 10.20 28.98
C ALA A 803 -15.75 11.26 29.10
N THR A 804 -16.61 11.21 30.13
CA THR A 804 -17.70 12.20 30.37
C THR A 804 -17.60 12.85 31.76
N SER A 805 -16.40 12.88 32.36
CA SER A 805 -16.13 13.55 33.64
C SER A 805 -14.89 14.44 33.55
N MET A 806 -14.69 15.10 32.40
CA MET A 806 -13.55 15.98 32.10
C MET A 806 -14.00 17.38 31.63
N ASP A 807 -15.18 17.81 32.04
CA ASP A 807 -15.66 19.20 31.97
C ASP A 807 -16.15 19.64 33.35
N GLU A 808 -15.95 20.93 33.66
CA GLU A 808 -16.45 21.70 34.82
C GLU A 808 -15.98 21.29 36.25
N SER A 809 -14.83 21.87 36.65
CA SER A 809 -14.52 22.44 37.98
C SER A 809 -14.83 21.66 39.29
N PHE A 810 -13.78 21.25 40.02
CA PHE A 810 -13.36 21.93 41.27
C PHE A 810 -12.00 21.42 41.79
N GLU A 811 -11.33 22.19 42.63
CA GLU A 811 -10.06 21.81 43.29
C GLU A 811 -10.30 20.99 44.58
N THR A 812 -9.57 19.89 44.78
CA THR A 812 -8.82 19.57 46.03
C THR A 812 -8.02 18.27 45.91
N HIS A 813 -7.02 18.11 46.79
CA HIS A 813 -5.94 17.10 46.72
C HIS A 813 -6.39 15.63 46.73
N TYR A 814 -5.78 14.84 45.84
CA TYR A 814 -5.21 13.52 46.19
C TYR A 814 -3.93 13.29 45.38
N THR A 815 -2.86 12.84 46.02
CA THR A 815 -1.51 12.71 45.45
C THR A 815 -1.09 11.26 45.27
N CYS A 816 -0.55 10.91 44.10
CA CYS A 816 0.27 9.71 43.89
C CYS A 816 1.26 9.99 42.72
N PRO A 817 2.55 9.61 42.76
CA PRO A 817 3.58 10.40 42.09
C PRO A 817 4.23 9.74 40.85
N CYS A 818 4.26 10.46 39.72
CA CYS A 818 5.25 10.30 38.65
C CYS A 818 5.24 11.47 37.64
N SER A 819 5.46 12.69 38.12
CA SER A 819 5.55 13.90 37.28
C SER A 819 6.99 14.43 37.19
N VAL A 820 7.64 14.25 36.03
CA VAL A 820 8.78 15.07 35.61
C VAL A 820 8.30 15.97 34.49
N SER A 821 8.31 17.28 34.74
CA SER A 821 7.87 18.30 33.80
C SER A 821 8.94 18.60 32.74
N PHE A 822 8.57 18.56 31.46
CA PHE A 822 9.36 19.22 30.42
C PHE A 822 9.26 20.74 30.59
N GLY A 823 10.37 21.37 30.98
CA GLY A 823 10.55 22.82 30.88
C GLY A 823 10.78 23.26 29.43
N VAL A 824 10.36 24.48 29.09
CA VAL A 824 10.46 25.02 27.73
C VAL A 824 11.77 25.78 27.54
N THR A 825 12.64 25.26 26.67
CA THR A 825 13.53 25.98 25.73
C THR A 825 13.90 25.06 24.59
#